data_AF-A0A6J5XGK2-F1
#
_entry.id   AF-A0A6J5XGK2-F1
#
_cell.length_a   1.000
_cell.length_b   1.000
_cell.length_c   1.000
_cell.angle_alpha   90.00
_cell.angle_beta   90.00
_cell.angle_gamma   90.00
#
_symmetry.space_group_name_H-M   'P 1'
#
loop_
_entity.id
_entity.type
_entity.pdbx_description
1 polymer ?
#
loop_
_entity_poly.entity_id
_entity_poly.type
_entity_poly.pdbx_seq_one_letter_code
_entity_poly.pdbx_strand_id
1 'polypeptide(L)'
;MASQQLVAPKLKNVNMRDRRTSPQSDDSALVRQIRETHSPGRSHSVDVNQILQVIDEIFHRATHSTAGVLVGTRELADTVEDRTTLPSVDVLFHGLSYLIQKIYCEISCQCSGGSDVHATAMELLRTLSNYSWEAKVVLTLAAFAVYYGEFWLVAQLCTTDPLAKSVAILKQLSDMVEHAASVKPQIEAIDNLIKAITNVTKSIVEYSEMVKLQSHYISEDTPPLSIALAHIPAAAYWVIRGILASASHIAILAGSRHEYIASTTEVWELSSLAHKLNNIHEHLTSELENCRRYIVAKRYDEDYETLKRLFQGLHLDNLKNLRALISHKDDAQPLQIGTTRYSLEVLRRRHVLLLITDLSLSNEDIVILDHIYKQQQNRAEVEYEIVWLPVVDATTWDEAKRFRFEELKSKMPWYAVHDPQIIEPPVIKFIRNDWHFDKKMIIVSLDPQGRVSSLNAVHMLWVWGNVAFPFTDEKEQALWNAESWRLQLVADGIDPTILDWIEKGKYICLYGGDDLEWIRKFTVRAKVVAGLAGISLELLYVGRSTATREQIRKVNKVIKTENLSRFWPDYTSNWFFWSRMDSMRSSKAKHHKTVKNDEILKEVMALLSYDGSGGGWVMVWRGSNETARANGPLTLLTLDDFEAWKNEAAKSGFVPTLKDELKRRHTPDHCNRLIIPGFGPDIPDRVECPDCGREMEKFLMIRCCTD
;
A
#
# COMPACT_ATOMS: atom_id res chain seq x y z
N MET A 1 12.03 -31.37 -2.27
CA MET A 1 11.36 -31.45 -3.59
C MET A 1 10.92 -30.05 -3.98
N ALA A 2 11.39 -29.58 -5.15
CA ALA A 2 11.04 -28.38 -5.90
C ALA A 2 10.71 -27.09 -5.11
N SER A 3 11.74 -26.31 -4.83
CA SER A 3 11.67 -24.89 -4.47
C SER A 3 11.26 -24.05 -5.69
N GLN A 4 10.01 -23.55 -5.72
CA GLN A 4 9.62 -22.48 -6.62
C GLN A 4 10.10 -21.13 -6.07
N GLN A 5 11.28 -20.70 -6.52
CA GLN A 5 11.70 -19.32 -6.42
C GLN A 5 10.80 -18.46 -7.31
N LEU A 6 10.04 -17.54 -6.71
CA LEU A 6 9.41 -16.43 -7.42
C LEU A 6 10.51 -15.47 -7.88
N VAL A 7 11.03 -15.76 -9.08
CA VAL A 7 11.94 -14.89 -9.81
C VAL A 7 11.16 -13.67 -10.30
N ALA A 8 11.62 -12.48 -9.93
CA ALA A 8 11.14 -11.20 -10.46
C ALA A 8 11.08 -11.25 -12.01
N PRO A 9 10.08 -10.64 -12.66
CA PRO A 9 9.97 -10.68 -14.12
C PRO A 9 11.20 -10.00 -14.73
N LYS A 10 12.14 -10.82 -15.21
CA LYS A 10 13.21 -10.37 -16.10
C LYS A 10 12.53 -9.74 -17.31
N LEU A 11 12.79 -8.45 -17.53
CA LEU A 11 12.56 -7.79 -18.81
C LEU A 11 13.11 -8.72 -19.91
N LYS A 12 12.19 -9.34 -20.66
CA LYS A 12 12.56 -10.05 -21.88
C LYS A 12 13.08 -8.98 -22.83
N ASN A 13 14.38 -8.99 -23.06
CA ASN A 13 14.98 -8.43 -24.28
C ASN A 13 14.33 -9.17 -25.46
N VAL A 14 13.26 -8.59 -25.99
CA VAL A 14 12.70 -8.98 -27.26
C VAL A 14 13.66 -8.44 -28.31
N ASN A 15 14.46 -9.35 -28.88
CA ASN A 15 15.22 -9.10 -30.09
C ASN A 15 14.26 -8.58 -31.17
N MET A 16 14.33 -7.28 -31.44
CA MET A 16 13.81 -6.67 -32.65
C MET A 16 14.54 -7.29 -33.85
N ARG A 17 13.88 -8.24 -34.52
CA ARG A 17 14.24 -8.62 -35.88
C ARG A 17 13.56 -7.67 -36.84
N ASP A 18 14.39 -6.95 -37.58
CA ASP A 18 14.14 -6.20 -38.81
C ASP A 18 12.80 -6.46 -39.48
N ARG A 19 11.92 -5.45 -39.46
CA ARG A 19 10.96 -5.20 -40.53
C ARG A 19 10.89 -3.70 -40.83
N ARG A 20 11.71 -3.33 -41.83
CA ARG A 20 11.57 -2.19 -42.74
C ARG A 20 11.66 -0.80 -42.12
N THR A 21 12.91 -0.38 -41.94
CA THR A 21 13.35 1.02 -42.03
C THR A 21 12.87 1.68 -43.33
N SER A 22 12.08 2.75 -43.20
CA SER A 22 11.92 3.83 -44.17
C SER A 22 12.28 5.16 -43.46
N PRO A 23 12.61 6.24 -44.20
CA PRO A 23 13.83 7.01 -43.99
C PRO A 23 13.77 7.99 -42.81
N GLN A 24 14.55 7.73 -41.76
CA GLN A 24 14.73 8.59 -40.58
C GLN A 24 15.77 9.73 -40.77
N SER A 25 16.22 9.98 -42.00
CA SER A 25 17.36 10.89 -42.25
C SER A 25 16.95 12.38 -42.23
N ASP A 26 15.80 12.75 -42.81
CA ASP A 26 15.43 14.16 -43.02
C ASP A 26 14.75 14.83 -41.80
N ASP A 27 14.05 14.06 -40.96
CA ASP A 27 13.39 14.60 -39.75
C ASP A 27 14.39 15.10 -38.69
N SER A 28 15.63 14.56 -38.65
CA SER A 28 16.65 15.00 -37.69
C SER A 28 17.21 16.40 -38.00
N ALA A 29 17.36 16.74 -39.29
CA ALA A 29 17.87 18.03 -39.73
C ALA A 29 16.84 19.14 -39.53
N LEU A 30 15.57 18.86 -39.84
CA LEU A 30 14.45 19.77 -39.62
C LEU A 30 14.27 20.07 -38.12
N VAL A 31 14.28 19.04 -37.26
CA VAL A 31 14.14 19.23 -35.81
C VAL A 31 15.30 20.04 -35.23
N ARG A 32 16.53 19.85 -35.73
CA ARG A 32 17.67 20.68 -35.35
C ARG A 32 17.46 22.15 -35.73
N GLN A 33 17.04 22.41 -36.96
CA GLN A 33 16.74 23.77 -37.44
C GLN A 33 15.63 24.43 -36.61
N ILE A 34 14.59 23.68 -36.23
CA ILE A 34 13.53 24.16 -35.34
C ILE A 34 14.09 24.51 -33.96
N ARG A 35 14.95 23.66 -33.39
CA ARG A 35 15.55 23.91 -32.07
C ARG A 35 16.44 25.16 -32.07
N GLU A 36 17.15 25.43 -33.17
CA GLU A 36 17.98 26.64 -33.33
C GLU A 36 17.16 27.94 -33.26
N THR A 37 15.85 27.91 -33.53
CA THR A 37 14.98 29.08 -33.37
C THR A 37 14.63 29.41 -31.92
N HIS A 38 14.98 28.54 -30.97
CA HIS A 38 14.58 28.68 -29.57
C HIS A 38 15.74 29.19 -28.73
N SER A 39 15.56 30.40 -28.19
CA SER A 39 16.49 31.04 -27.26
C SER A 39 15.69 31.56 -26.06
N PRO A 40 15.29 30.68 -25.13
CA PRO A 40 14.51 31.11 -23.97
C PRO A 40 15.39 32.02 -23.10
N GLY A 41 15.05 33.32 -23.06
CA GLY A 41 15.60 34.26 -22.09
C GLY A 41 15.01 34.03 -20.69
N ARG A 42 15.07 35.04 -19.80
CA ARG A 42 14.29 35.04 -18.55
C ARG A 42 12.80 34.99 -18.94
N SER A 43 12.19 33.81 -18.88
CA SER A 43 10.89 33.50 -19.48
C SER A 43 9.83 34.57 -19.22
N HIS A 44 9.27 35.16 -20.28
CA HIS A 44 7.99 35.86 -20.16
C HIS A 44 6.93 34.81 -19.85
N SER A 45 6.56 34.67 -18.57
CA SER A 45 5.52 33.74 -18.14
C SER A 45 4.18 34.18 -18.74
N VAL A 46 3.67 33.41 -19.70
CA VAL A 46 2.33 33.56 -20.26
C VAL A 46 1.44 32.52 -19.59
N ASP A 47 0.30 32.93 -19.05
CA ASP A 47 -0.75 32.00 -18.62
C ASP A 47 -1.49 31.49 -19.88
N VAL A 48 -0.99 30.38 -20.40
CA VAL A 48 -1.49 29.77 -21.64
C VAL A 48 -2.88 29.13 -21.49
N ASN A 49 -3.28 28.75 -20.27
CA ASN A 49 -4.55 28.05 -20.04
C ASN A 49 -5.75 28.97 -20.24
N GLN A 50 -5.67 30.21 -19.74
CA GLN A 50 -6.74 31.20 -19.94
C GLN A 50 -6.92 31.53 -21.43
N ILE A 51 -5.82 31.62 -22.18
CA ILE A 51 -5.86 31.86 -23.62
C ILE A 51 -6.50 30.67 -24.36
N LEU A 52 -6.12 29.44 -23.99
CA LEU A 52 -6.71 28.23 -24.56
C LEU A 52 -8.22 28.11 -24.33
N GLN A 53 -8.72 28.52 -23.16
CA GLN A 53 -10.17 28.54 -22.90
C GLN A 53 -10.91 29.49 -23.85
N VAL A 54 -10.35 30.68 -24.11
CA VAL A 54 -10.93 31.64 -25.06
C VAL A 54 -10.87 31.09 -26.50
N ILE A 55 -9.77 30.47 -26.89
CA ILE A 55 -9.61 29.81 -28.19
C ILE A 55 -10.67 28.71 -28.38
N ASP A 56 -10.83 27.83 -27.39
CA ASP A 56 -11.81 26.74 -27.44
C ASP A 56 -13.23 27.28 -27.63
N GLU A 57 -13.58 28.38 -26.93
CA GLU A 57 -14.89 29.02 -27.06
C GLU A 57 -15.10 29.59 -28.48
N ILE A 58 -14.09 30.24 -29.06
CA ILE A 58 -14.16 30.77 -30.43
C ILE A 58 -14.39 29.63 -31.43
N PHE A 59 -13.59 28.56 -31.36
CA PHE A 59 -13.76 27.42 -32.27
C PHE A 59 -15.11 26.73 -32.07
N HIS A 60 -15.54 26.50 -30.83
CA HIS A 60 -16.83 25.89 -30.53
C HIS A 60 -18.00 26.69 -31.15
N ARG A 61 -18.04 28.01 -30.93
CA ARG A 61 -19.10 28.87 -31.49
C ARG A 61 -19.04 28.95 -33.01
N ALA A 62 -17.85 28.97 -33.59
CA ALA A 62 -17.70 28.97 -35.05
C ALA A 62 -18.19 27.66 -35.68
N THR A 63 -17.84 26.50 -35.12
CA THR A 63 -18.27 25.16 -35.62
C THR A 63 -19.77 24.90 -35.44
N HIS A 64 -20.41 25.35 -34.35
CA HIS A 64 -21.86 25.20 -34.19
C HIS A 64 -22.65 25.99 -35.22
N SER A 65 -22.14 27.15 -35.61
CA SER A 65 -22.77 28.01 -36.59
C SER A 65 -22.48 27.63 -38.04
N THR A 66 -21.41 26.88 -38.34
CA THR A 66 -21.17 26.33 -39.69
C THR A 66 -22.32 25.42 -40.12
N ALA A 67 -22.85 24.61 -39.20
CA ALA A 67 -24.02 23.76 -39.44
C ALA A 67 -25.30 24.57 -39.75
N GLY A 68 -25.50 25.71 -39.09
CA GLY A 68 -26.64 26.60 -39.35
C GLY A 68 -26.60 27.28 -40.72
N VAL A 69 -25.40 27.68 -41.18
CA VAL A 69 -25.19 28.29 -42.50
C VAL A 69 -25.29 27.26 -43.64
N LEU A 70 -24.85 26.01 -43.42
CA LEU A 70 -24.85 24.93 -44.44
C LEU A 70 -26.18 24.19 -44.62
N VAL A 71 -27.05 24.13 -43.61
CA VAL A 71 -28.29 23.32 -43.65
C VAL A 71 -29.56 24.18 -43.85
N GLY A 72 -29.46 25.51 -43.79
CA GLY A 72 -30.60 26.41 -44.02
C GLY A 72 -31.76 26.25 -43.03
N THR A 73 -31.55 25.56 -41.90
CA THR A 73 -32.56 25.37 -40.85
C THR A 73 -32.26 26.31 -39.70
N ARG A 74 -33.17 27.26 -39.51
CA ARG A 74 -33.12 28.24 -38.43
C ARG A 74 -33.70 27.60 -37.17
N GLU A 75 -32.86 26.97 -36.36
CA GLU A 75 -33.20 26.76 -34.95
C GLU A 75 -32.87 28.05 -34.20
N LEU A 76 -33.89 28.67 -33.60
CA LEU A 76 -33.68 29.73 -32.62
C LEU A 76 -32.84 29.12 -31.47
N ALA A 77 -31.60 29.57 -31.33
CA ALA A 77 -30.82 29.35 -30.12
C ALA A 77 -31.40 30.20 -28.99
N ASP A 78 -32.45 29.70 -28.32
CA ASP A 78 -32.88 30.22 -27.03
C ASP A 78 -31.87 29.80 -25.95
N THR A 79 -31.37 30.79 -25.21
CA THR A 79 -30.67 30.69 -23.91
C THR A 79 -29.42 29.80 -23.85
N VAL A 80 -28.29 30.32 -24.35
CA VAL A 80 -26.97 29.95 -23.82
C VAL A 80 -26.55 31.03 -22.83
N GLU A 81 -26.48 30.68 -21.54
CA GLU A 81 -25.98 31.54 -20.48
C GLU A 81 -24.60 32.10 -20.83
N ASP A 82 -24.47 33.43 -20.69
CA ASP A 82 -23.24 34.17 -20.83
C ASP A 82 -22.25 33.78 -19.71
N ARG A 83 -21.40 32.78 -19.97
CA ARG A 83 -20.28 32.43 -19.08
C ARG A 83 -19.10 33.41 -19.15
N THR A 84 -19.23 34.55 -19.83
CA THR A 84 -18.11 35.47 -20.12
C THR A 84 -17.94 36.61 -19.10
N THR A 85 -18.32 36.43 -17.84
CA THR A 85 -17.93 37.35 -16.76
C THR A 85 -16.70 36.84 -16.00
N LEU A 86 -15.51 36.96 -16.61
CA LEU A 86 -14.22 36.83 -15.92
C LEU A 86 -13.51 38.20 -15.87
N PRO A 87 -13.57 38.93 -14.73
CA PRO A 87 -12.96 40.26 -14.58
C PRO A 87 -11.42 40.28 -14.65
N SER A 88 -10.75 39.12 -14.67
CA SER A 88 -9.28 39.01 -14.65
C SER A 88 -8.62 38.91 -16.03
N VAL A 89 -9.41 38.81 -17.11
CA VAL A 89 -8.92 38.62 -18.49
C VAL A 89 -8.33 39.93 -19.04
N ASP A 90 -8.86 41.08 -18.65
CA ASP A 90 -8.58 42.37 -19.32
C ASP A 90 -7.13 42.87 -19.15
N VAL A 91 -6.49 42.61 -18.00
CA VAL A 91 -5.12 43.09 -17.70
C VAL A 91 -4.05 42.20 -18.35
N LEU A 92 -4.30 40.90 -18.53
CA LEU A 92 -3.33 39.95 -19.06
C LEU A 92 -3.24 40.04 -20.59
N PHE A 93 -4.37 40.27 -21.26
CA PHE A 93 -4.43 40.37 -22.72
C PHE A 93 -3.81 41.68 -23.22
N HIS A 94 -3.88 42.79 -22.49
CA HIS A 94 -3.33 44.08 -22.92
C HIS A 94 -1.84 44.03 -23.31
N GLY A 95 -1.03 43.19 -22.64
CA GLY A 95 0.39 43.00 -22.98
C GLY A 95 0.64 42.08 -24.18
N LEU A 96 -0.30 41.20 -24.53
CA LEU A 96 -0.18 40.19 -25.58
C LEU A 96 -0.97 40.53 -26.84
N SER A 97 -1.96 41.45 -26.77
CA SER A 97 -2.81 41.85 -27.91
C SER A 97 -1.99 42.33 -29.10
N TYR A 98 -0.96 43.15 -28.88
CA TYR A 98 -0.07 43.61 -29.96
C TYR A 98 0.67 42.44 -30.62
N LEU A 99 1.13 41.47 -29.82
CA LEU A 99 1.84 40.29 -30.32
C LEU A 99 0.90 39.37 -31.11
N ILE A 100 -0.31 39.11 -30.57
CA ILE A 100 -1.35 38.33 -31.26
C ILE A 100 -1.72 39.01 -32.57
N GLN A 101 -1.91 40.34 -32.58
CA GLN A 101 -2.20 41.10 -33.79
C GLN A 101 -1.05 41.03 -34.81
N LYS A 102 0.20 41.11 -34.36
CA LYS A 102 1.37 40.96 -35.22
C LYS A 102 1.40 39.58 -35.89
N ILE A 103 1.18 38.51 -35.12
CA ILE A 103 1.12 37.14 -35.65
C ILE A 103 -0.07 36.99 -36.60
N TYR A 104 -1.23 37.56 -36.26
CA TYR A 104 -2.41 37.58 -37.12
C TYR A 104 -2.09 38.21 -38.48
N CYS A 105 -1.40 39.37 -38.49
CA CYS A 105 -1.00 40.03 -39.73
C CYS A 105 -0.03 39.15 -40.53
N GLU A 106 0.93 38.50 -39.89
CA GLU A 106 1.86 37.58 -40.56
C GLU A 106 1.09 36.39 -41.19
N ILE A 107 0.16 35.77 -40.46
CA ILE A 107 -0.70 34.70 -40.98
C ILE A 107 -1.51 35.22 -42.19
N SER A 108 -2.20 36.36 -42.05
CA SER A 108 -3.08 36.92 -43.09
C SER A 108 -2.33 37.34 -44.36
N CYS A 109 -1.19 38.04 -44.23
CA CYS A 109 -0.41 38.50 -45.37
C CYS A 109 0.15 37.35 -46.21
N GLN A 110 0.62 36.27 -45.55
CA GLN A 110 1.24 35.14 -46.24
C GLN A 110 0.22 34.26 -46.98
N CYS A 111 -1.03 34.21 -46.52
CA CYS A 111 -2.12 33.49 -47.19
C CYS A 111 -2.49 34.08 -48.57
N SER A 112 -2.07 35.31 -48.87
CA SER A 112 -2.39 36.03 -50.11
C SER A 112 -1.29 35.99 -51.19
N GLY A 113 -0.07 35.52 -50.85
CA GLY A 113 1.13 35.73 -51.66
C GLY A 113 1.82 34.48 -52.24
N GLY A 114 1.29 33.27 -52.04
CA GLY A 114 1.92 32.02 -52.53
C GLY A 114 3.30 31.71 -51.93
N SER A 115 3.58 32.25 -50.74
CA SER A 115 4.85 32.14 -50.03
C SER A 115 5.11 30.73 -49.46
N ASP A 116 6.37 30.37 -49.25
CA ASP A 116 6.76 29.08 -48.68
C ASP A 116 6.27 28.94 -47.23
N VAL A 117 5.31 28.03 -47.01
CA VAL A 117 4.71 27.72 -45.69
C VAL A 117 5.78 27.31 -44.67
N HIS A 118 6.88 26.66 -45.09
CA HIS A 118 7.99 26.33 -44.20
C HIS A 118 8.72 27.59 -43.72
N ALA A 119 9.06 28.52 -44.63
CA ALA A 119 9.73 29.78 -44.27
C ALA A 119 8.91 30.60 -43.28
N THR A 120 7.60 30.73 -43.50
CA THR A 120 6.68 31.44 -42.59
C THR A 120 6.60 30.77 -41.22
N ALA A 121 6.49 29.43 -41.17
CA ALA A 121 6.48 28.70 -39.90
C ALA A 121 7.77 28.92 -39.10
N MET A 122 8.92 28.93 -39.78
CA MET A 122 10.22 29.20 -39.15
C MET A 122 10.33 30.65 -38.66
N GLU A 123 9.77 31.62 -39.39
CA GLU A 123 9.80 33.02 -38.99
C GLU A 123 8.90 33.31 -37.77
N LEU A 124 7.73 32.67 -37.69
CA LEU A 124 6.90 32.71 -36.48
C LEU A 124 7.63 32.13 -35.27
N LEU A 125 8.34 31.01 -35.44
CA LEU A 125 9.15 30.41 -34.38
C LEU A 125 10.30 31.32 -33.91
N ARG A 126 10.95 32.05 -34.82
CA ARG A 126 11.99 33.05 -34.49
C ARG A 126 11.42 34.29 -33.81
N THR A 127 10.27 34.78 -34.29
CA THR A 127 9.55 35.91 -33.67
C THR A 127 9.19 35.59 -32.21
N LEU A 128 8.84 34.33 -31.94
CA LEU A 128 8.51 33.83 -30.61
C LEU A 128 9.68 33.13 -29.91
N SER A 129 10.92 33.36 -30.33
CA SER A 129 12.13 32.67 -29.85
C SER A 129 12.29 32.65 -28.32
N ASN A 130 11.94 33.76 -27.67
CA ASN A 130 12.02 33.99 -26.22
C ASN A 130 10.89 33.35 -25.40
N TYR A 131 9.86 32.80 -26.06
CA TYR A 131 8.74 32.12 -25.42
C TYR A 131 8.98 30.61 -25.31
N SER A 132 8.39 29.97 -24.31
CA SER A 132 8.37 28.51 -24.17
C SER A 132 7.57 27.87 -25.31
N TRP A 133 7.79 26.58 -25.57
CA TRP A 133 7.13 25.87 -26.67
C TRP A 133 5.61 25.89 -26.57
N GLU A 134 5.06 25.73 -25.37
CA GLU A 134 3.62 25.85 -25.11
C GLU A 134 3.10 27.26 -25.41
N ALA A 135 3.83 28.31 -25.04
CA ALA A 135 3.43 29.68 -25.33
C ALA A 135 3.51 30.00 -26.83
N LYS A 136 4.52 29.49 -27.53
CA LYS A 136 4.65 29.63 -29.00
C LYS A 136 3.42 29.11 -29.73
N VAL A 137 3.00 27.89 -29.41
CA VAL A 137 1.83 27.26 -30.06
C VAL A 137 0.53 27.94 -29.67
N VAL A 138 0.34 28.30 -28.40
CA VAL A 138 -0.90 28.93 -27.93
C VAL A 138 -1.06 30.35 -28.47
N LEU A 139 0.00 31.16 -28.52
CA LEU A 139 -0.07 32.51 -29.10
C LEU A 139 -0.34 32.48 -30.60
N THR A 140 0.25 31.52 -31.32
CA THR A 140 -0.01 31.34 -32.75
C THR A 140 -1.44 30.85 -32.99
N LEU A 141 -1.92 29.91 -32.16
CA LEU A 141 -3.29 29.42 -32.22
C LEU A 141 -4.31 30.52 -31.85
N ALA A 142 -3.98 31.42 -30.92
CA ALA A 142 -4.82 32.57 -30.57
C ALA A 142 -5.00 33.51 -31.75
N ALA A 143 -3.91 33.86 -32.44
CA ALA A 143 -3.96 34.70 -33.64
C ALA A 143 -4.78 34.05 -34.75
N PHE A 144 -4.64 32.74 -34.94
CA PHE A 144 -5.46 31.99 -35.88
C PHE A 144 -6.92 31.90 -35.45
N ALA A 145 -7.22 31.75 -34.16
CA ALA A 145 -8.59 31.76 -33.66
C ALA A 145 -9.29 33.10 -33.95
N VAL A 146 -8.57 34.23 -33.82
CA VAL A 146 -9.09 35.55 -34.24
C VAL A 146 -9.37 35.54 -35.75
N TYR A 147 -8.44 35.07 -36.58
CA TYR A 147 -8.61 34.99 -38.04
C TYR A 147 -9.80 34.12 -38.46
N TYR A 148 -9.91 32.92 -37.89
CA TYR A 148 -11.01 31.99 -38.13
C TYR A 148 -12.35 32.53 -37.60
N GLY A 149 -12.34 33.13 -36.41
CA GLY A 149 -13.52 33.73 -35.79
C GLY A 149 -14.06 34.92 -36.58
N GLU A 150 -13.20 35.83 -37.05
CA GLU A 150 -13.61 36.96 -37.88
C GLU A 150 -14.23 36.52 -39.21
N PHE A 151 -13.67 35.48 -39.83
CA PHE A 151 -14.21 34.89 -41.05
C PHE A 151 -15.63 34.37 -40.82
N TRP A 152 -15.82 33.52 -39.80
CA TRP A 152 -17.11 32.92 -39.51
C TRP A 152 -18.14 33.91 -38.96
N LEU A 153 -17.73 34.90 -38.17
CA LEU A 153 -18.61 35.94 -37.66
C LEU A 153 -19.25 36.73 -38.82
N VAL A 154 -18.46 37.13 -39.81
CA VAL A 154 -18.97 37.83 -41.00
C VAL A 154 -19.82 36.90 -41.86
N ALA A 155 -19.38 35.65 -42.09
CA ALA A 155 -20.13 34.68 -42.88
C ALA A 155 -21.50 34.33 -42.27
N GLN A 156 -21.63 34.35 -40.95
CA GLN A 156 -22.89 34.08 -40.26
C GLN A 156 -23.84 35.29 -40.29
N LEU A 157 -23.31 36.48 -40.03
CA LEU A 157 -24.11 37.70 -39.86
C LEU A 157 -24.45 38.39 -41.20
N CYS A 158 -23.83 38.00 -42.32
CA CYS A 158 -24.02 38.69 -43.61
C CYS A 158 -25.46 38.66 -44.15
N THR A 159 -26.31 37.76 -43.63
CA THR A 159 -27.72 37.66 -44.00
C THR A 159 -28.65 38.50 -43.12
N THR A 160 -28.21 38.88 -41.91
CA THR A 160 -29.04 39.54 -40.89
C THR A 160 -28.58 40.94 -40.52
N ASP A 161 -27.28 41.21 -40.62
CA ASP A 161 -26.66 42.47 -40.20
C ASP A 161 -26.14 43.28 -41.41
N PRO A 162 -26.57 44.54 -41.61
CA PRO A 162 -26.17 45.36 -42.75
C PRO A 162 -24.66 45.66 -42.83
N LEU A 163 -23.97 45.76 -41.68
CA LEU A 163 -22.53 45.99 -41.63
C LEU A 163 -21.79 44.72 -42.06
N ALA A 164 -22.14 43.56 -41.50
CA ALA A 164 -21.60 42.27 -41.89
C ALA A 164 -21.87 41.98 -43.38
N LYS A 165 -23.04 42.33 -43.91
CA LYS A 165 -23.35 42.22 -45.34
C LYS A 165 -22.41 43.05 -46.20
N SER A 166 -22.13 44.29 -45.81
CA SER A 166 -21.21 45.19 -46.54
C SER A 166 -19.77 44.67 -46.49
N VAL A 167 -19.32 44.18 -45.33
CA VAL A 167 -18.00 43.56 -45.17
C VAL A 167 -17.91 42.26 -45.98
N ALA A 168 -18.96 41.43 -45.98
CA ALA A 168 -19.01 40.19 -46.74
C ALA A 168 -18.91 40.43 -48.25
N ILE A 169 -19.54 41.48 -48.78
CA ILE A 169 -19.42 41.86 -50.19
C ILE A 169 -17.96 42.21 -50.54
N LEU A 170 -17.30 43.01 -49.70
CA LEU A 170 -15.90 43.40 -49.94
C LEU A 170 -14.92 42.25 -49.75
N LYS A 171 -15.20 41.36 -48.79
CA LYS A 171 -14.45 40.11 -48.55
C LYS A 171 -14.87 38.97 -49.49
N GLN A 172 -15.80 39.22 -50.43
CA GLN A 172 -16.32 38.24 -51.40
C GLN A 172 -16.88 36.94 -50.78
N LEU A 173 -17.45 37.02 -49.57
CA LEU A 173 -17.99 35.87 -48.81
C LEU A 173 -19.41 35.46 -49.24
N SER A 174 -20.14 36.32 -49.98
CA SER A 174 -21.53 36.06 -50.37
C SER A 174 -21.66 34.90 -51.37
N ASP A 175 -20.67 34.70 -52.24
CA ASP A 175 -20.64 33.62 -53.25
C ASP A 175 -20.46 32.23 -52.61
N MET A 176 -19.78 32.17 -51.44
CA MET A 176 -19.56 30.93 -50.68
C MET A 176 -20.87 30.37 -50.09
N VAL A 177 -21.77 31.25 -49.63
CA VAL A 177 -23.07 30.84 -49.05
C VAL A 177 -23.99 30.24 -50.12
N GLU A 178 -23.91 30.73 -51.35
CA GLU A 178 -24.69 30.21 -52.49
C GLU A 178 -24.18 28.84 -52.97
N HIS A 179 -22.90 28.50 -52.73
CA HIS A 179 -22.24 27.26 -53.16
C HIS A 179 -21.87 26.32 -52.00
N ALA A 180 -22.53 26.45 -50.84
CA ALA A 180 -22.20 25.77 -49.59
C ALA A 180 -21.99 24.24 -49.74
N ALA A 181 -22.75 23.57 -50.60
CA ALA A 181 -22.63 22.13 -50.83
C ALA A 181 -21.28 21.71 -51.46
N SER A 182 -20.66 22.57 -52.26
CA SER A 182 -19.40 22.28 -52.98
C SER A 182 -18.15 22.49 -52.11
N VAL A 183 -18.21 23.41 -51.15
CA VAL A 183 -17.11 23.74 -50.22
C VAL A 183 -17.17 22.94 -48.92
N LYS A 184 -18.26 22.20 -48.67
CA LYS A 184 -18.47 21.39 -47.48
C LYS A 184 -17.32 20.42 -47.15
N PRO A 185 -16.79 19.61 -48.09
CA PRO A 185 -15.69 18.68 -47.78
C PRO A 185 -14.41 19.38 -47.33
N GLN A 186 -14.15 20.58 -47.85
CA GLN A 186 -12.99 21.39 -47.47
C GLN A 186 -13.17 22.02 -46.08
N ILE A 187 -14.36 22.52 -45.76
CA ILE A 187 -14.69 23.02 -44.41
C ILE A 187 -14.54 21.89 -43.39
N GLU A 188 -15.07 20.69 -43.67
CA GLU A 188 -14.90 19.52 -42.80
C GLU A 188 -13.43 19.14 -42.60
N ALA A 189 -12.61 19.21 -43.66
CA ALA A 189 -11.17 18.97 -43.57
C ALA A 189 -10.45 20.03 -42.72
N ILE A 190 -10.83 21.30 -42.83
CA ILE A 190 -10.32 22.39 -41.99
C ILE A 190 -10.72 22.15 -40.53
N ASP A 191 -11.98 21.84 -40.25
CA ASP A 191 -12.47 21.60 -38.88
C ASP A 191 -11.76 20.40 -38.23
N ASN A 192 -11.54 19.32 -39.00
CA ASN A 192 -10.78 18.16 -38.53
C ASN A 192 -9.31 18.51 -38.25
N LEU A 193 -8.69 19.34 -39.09
CA LEU A 193 -7.34 19.83 -38.87
C LEU A 193 -7.27 20.73 -37.63
N ILE A 194 -8.22 21.64 -37.44
CA ILE A 194 -8.32 22.50 -36.23
C ILE A 194 -8.44 21.65 -34.98
N LYS A 195 -9.28 20.62 -34.98
CA LYS A 195 -9.38 19.66 -33.87
C LYS A 195 -8.03 18.99 -33.58
N ALA A 196 -7.32 18.51 -34.60
CA ALA A 196 -6.01 17.90 -34.44
C ALA A 196 -4.95 18.88 -33.88
N ILE A 197 -4.93 20.13 -34.39
CA ILE A 197 -4.09 21.23 -33.91
C ILE A 197 -4.36 21.50 -32.43
N THR A 198 -5.63 21.63 -32.04
CA THR A 198 -6.03 21.89 -30.65
C THR A 198 -5.65 20.74 -29.72
N ASN A 199 -5.84 19.49 -30.14
CA ASN A 199 -5.47 18.32 -29.34
C ASN A 199 -3.95 18.25 -29.08
N VAL A 200 -3.12 18.45 -30.11
CA VAL A 200 -1.66 18.49 -29.93
C VAL A 200 -1.24 19.67 -29.06
N THR A 201 -1.86 20.84 -29.25
CA THR A 201 -1.58 22.04 -28.44
C THR A 201 -1.87 21.78 -26.97
N LYS A 202 -3.03 21.19 -26.64
CA LYS A 202 -3.39 20.79 -25.28
C LYS A 202 -2.39 19.80 -24.68
N SER A 203 -1.98 18.77 -25.44
CA SER A 203 -0.94 17.84 -24.98
C SER A 203 0.37 18.55 -24.64
N ILE A 204 0.84 19.49 -25.47
CA ILE A 204 2.07 20.26 -25.21
C ILE A 204 1.93 21.08 -23.92
N VAL A 205 0.77 21.69 -23.66
CA VAL A 205 0.50 22.43 -22.43
C VAL A 205 0.52 21.51 -21.21
N GLU A 206 -0.20 20.38 -21.27
CA GLU A 206 -0.22 19.38 -20.17
C GLU A 206 1.19 18.90 -19.81
N TYR A 207 2.07 18.69 -20.79
CA TYR A 207 3.47 18.35 -20.54
C TYR A 207 4.22 19.45 -19.78
N SER A 208 4.09 20.70 -20.21
CA SER A 208 4.74 21.83 -19.55
C SER A 208 4.26 21.98 -18.10
N GLU A 209 2.96 21.80 -17.85
CA GLU A 209 2.40 21.80 -16.49
C GLU A 209 2.91 20.67 -15.63
N MET A 210 2.93 19.44 -16.18
CA MET A 210 3.46 18.27 -15.47
C MET A 210 4.92 18.48 -15.07
N VAL A 211 5.77 19.00 -15.96
CA VAL A 211 7.17 19.30 -15.66
C VAL A 211 7.29 20.34 -14.55
N LYS A 212 6.48 21.41 -14.61
CA LYS A 212 6.47 22.47 -13.58
C LYS A 212 6.05 21.93 -12.20
N LEU A 213 5.00 21.10 -12.14
CA LEU A 213 4.42 20.61 -10.89
C LEU A 213 5.16 19.40 -10.29
N GLN A 214 5.79 18.57 -11.12
CA GLN A 214 6.35 17.27 -10.71
C GLN A 214 7.87 17.18 -10.87
N SER A 215 8.57 18.32 -11.04
CA SER A 215 10.04 18.39 -11.20
C SER A 215 10.84 17.72 -10.08
N HIS A 216 10.25 17.53 -8.91
CA HIS A 216 10.87 16.79 -7.80
C HIS A 216 10.93 15.27 -8.04
N TYR A 217 9.98 14.71 -8.80
CA TYR A 217 9.83 13.27 -9.03
C TYR A 217 10.32 12.79 -10.39
N ILE A 218 10.52 13.71 -11.35
CA ILE A 218 11.00 13.37 -12.69
C ILE A 218 11.94 14.47 -13.22
N SER A 219 13.13 14.06 -13.66
CA SER A 219 14.11 14.96 -14.31
C SER A 219 13.88 14.97 -15.82
N GLU A 220 14.17 16.11 -16.46
CA GLU A 220 14.07 16.28 -17.92
C GLU A 220 14.94 15.29 -18.71
N ASP A 221 16.03 14.82 -18.13
CA ASP A 221 16.95 13.86 -18.77
C ASP A 221 16.48 12.40 -18.69
N THR A 222 15.46 12.12 -17.86
CA THR A 222 15.04 10.74 -17.56
C THR A 222 13.91 10.29 -18.50
N PRO A 223 14.06 9.16 -19.22
CA PRO A 223 12.95 8.53 -19.93
C PRO A 223 11.86 8.10 -18.93
N PRO A 224 10.56 8.34 -19.20
CA PRO A 224 9.96 8.70 -20.50
C PRO A 224 9.92 10.20 -20.83
N LEU A 225 10.20 11.09 -19.87
CA LEU A 225 10.08 12.55 -20.08
C LEU A 225 11.04 13.09 -21.15
N SER A 226 12.29 12.64 -21.15
CA SER A 226 13.28 13.07 -22.16
C SER A 226 12.85 12.73 -23.60
N ILE A 227 12.17 11.60 -23.78
CA ILE A 227 11.62 11.17 -25.08
C ILE A 227 10.49 12.11 -25.49
N ALA A 228 9.56 12.43 -24.59
CA ALA A 228 8.48 13.37 -24.88
C ALA A 228 9.02 14.76 -25.23
N LEU A 229 9.93 15.31 -24.43
CA LEU A 229 10.57 16.61 -24.67
C LEU A 229 11.37 16.66 -25.97
N ALA A 230 11.88 15.51 -26.45
CA ALA A 230 12.52 15.42 -27.76
C ALA A 230 11.56 15.70 -28.93
N HIS A 231 10.27 15.38 -28.77
CA HIS A 231 9.23 15.53 -29.79
C HIS A 231 8.49 16.88 -29.75
N ILE A 232 8.50 17.59 -28.60
CA ILE A 232 7.78 18.87 -28.44
C ILE A 232 8.13 19.92 -29.51
N PRO A 233 9.40 20.17 -29.89
CA PRO A 233 9.71 21.16 -30.92
C PRO A 233 9.14 20.79 -32.30
N ALA A 234 9.19 19.50 -32.66
CA ALA A 234 8.61 19.00 -33.90
C ALA A 234 7.09 19.18 -33.89
N ALA A 235 6.44 18.81 -32.77
CA ALA A 235 5.00 18.97 -32.58
C ALA A 235 4.57 20.44 -32.71
N ALA A 236 5.29 21.36 -32.07
CA ALA A 236 5.04 22.80 -32.17
C ALA A 236 5.14 23.32 -33.61
N TYR A 237 6.14 22.86 -34.35
CA TYR A 237 6.28 23.19 -35.77
C TYR A 237 5.09 22.66 -36.60
N TRP A 238 4.68 21.40 -36.39
CA TRP A 238 3.54 20.82 -37.12
C TRP A 238 2.20 21.51 -36.78
N VAL A 239 2.04 21.97 -35.54
CA VAL A 239 0.90 22.80 -35.10
C VAL A 239 0.87 24.11 -35.88
N ILE A 240 1.99 24.84 -35.94
CA ILE A 240 2.10 26.12 -36.67
C ILE A 240 1.88 25.91 -38.17
N ARG A 241 2.45 24.84 -38.75
CA ARG A 241 2.21 24.45 -40.15
C ARG A 241 0.73 24.15 -40.41
N GLY A 242 0.06 23.46 -39.48
CA GLY A 242 -1.38 23.21 -39.49
C GLY A 242 -2.17 24.50 -39.57
N ILE A 243 -1.86 25.44 -38.66
CA ILE A 243 -2.50 26.76 -38.58
C ILE A 243 -2.35 27.52 -39.92
N LEU A 244 -1.15 27.57 -40.48
CA LEU A 244 -0.90 28.27 -41.75
C LEU A 244 -1.62 27.63 -42.93
N ALA A 245 -1.69 26.30 -42.98
CA ALA A 245 -2.46 25.57 -43.99
C ALA A 245 -3.96 25.89 -43.88
N SER A 246 -4.54 25.78 -42.67
CA SER A 246 -5.93 26.15 -42.43
C SER A 246 -6.21 27.60 -42.84
N ALA A 247 -5.35 28.55 -42.47
CA ALA A 247 -5.51 29.96 -42.81
C ALA A 247 -5.47 30.20 -44.33
N SER A 248 -4.58 29.51 -45.03
CA SER A 248 -4.44 29.61 -46.50
C SER A 248 -5.68 29.09 -47.21
N HIS A 249 -6.23 27.94 -46.78
CA HIS A 249 -7.48 27.42 -47.37
C HIS A 249 -8.69 28.29 -47.04
N ILE A 250 -8.75 28.93 -45.87
CA ILE A 250 -9.79 29.93 -45.56
C ILE A 250 -9.67 31.16 -46.48
N ALA A 251 -8.46 31.62 -46.77
CA ALA A 251 -8.23 32.73 -47.70
C ALA A 251 -8.66 32.37 -49.14
N ILE A 252 -8.39 31.14 -49.58
CA ILE A 252 -8.86 30.61 -50.87
C ILE A 252 -10.39 30.59 -50.93
N LEU A 253 -11.05 30.14 -49.85
CA LEU A 253 -12.51 30.18 -49.73
C LEU A 253 -13.08 31.62 -49.79
N ALA A 254 -12.37 32.60 -49.22
CA ALA A 254 -12.77 34.00 -49.27
C ALA A 254 -12.49 34.71 -50.60
N GLY A 255 -11.59 34.19 -51.44
CA GLY A 255 -11.07 34.88 -52.64
C GLY A 255 -11.54 34.34 -53.99
N SER A 256 -12.25 33.20 -54.04
CA SER A 256 -12.49 32.48 -55.31
C SER A 256 -13.75 32.96 -56.04
N ARG A 257 -13.61 33.43 -57.30
CA ARG A 257 -14.73 33.74 -58.21
C ARG A 257 -15.04 32.54 -59.13
N HIS A 258 -16.31 32.09 -59.11
CA HIS A 258 -17.01 31.20 -60.07
C HIS A 258 -16.32 29.86 -60.42
N GLU A 259 -17.03 28.75 -60.18
CA GLU A 259 -16.61 27.34 -60.35
C GLU A 259 -15.41 26.90 -59.49
N TYR A 260 -15.36 27.30 -58.22
CA TYR A 260 -14.44 26.67 -57.27
C TYR A 260 -14.96 25.27 -56.90
N ILE A 261 -14.43 24.24 -57.54
CA ILE A 261 -14.49 22.86 -57.07
C ILE A 261 -13.20 22.64 -56.29
N ALA A 262 -13.29 22.42 -54.98
CA ALA A 262 -12.13 22.07 -54.16
C ALA A 262 -11.38 20.91 -54.83
N SER A 263 -10.13 21.14 -55.22
CA SER A 263 -9.35 20.10 -55.87
C SER A 263 -9.14 18.95 -54.87
N THR A 264 -9.22 17.71 -55.33
CA THR A 264 -8.98 16.53 -54.48
C THR A 264 -7.60 16.58 -53.81
N THR A 265 -6.64 17.27 -54.43
CA THR A 265 -5.31 17.56 -53.91
C THR A 265 -5.31 18.49 -52.69
N GLU A 266 -6.08 19.58 -52.71
CA GLU A 266 -6.15 20.55 -51.59
C GLU A 266 -6.79 19.95 -50.33
N VAL A 267 -7.86 19.19 -50.50
CA VAL A 267 -8.54 18.50 -49.36
C VAL A 267 -7.66 17.38 -48.79
N TRP A 268 -6.89 16.70 -49.66
CA TRP A 268 -5.96 15.65 -49.24
C TRP A 268 -4.78 16.19 -48.45
N GLU A 269 -4.25 17.37 -48.78
CA GLU A 269 -3.18 18.03 -48.02
C GLU A 269 -3.60 18.34 -46.58
N LEU A 270 -4.79 18.94 -46.39
CA LEU A 270 -5.38 19.18 -45.07
C LEU A 270 -5.59 17.89 -44.28
N SER A 271 -6.13 16.86 -44.95
CA SER A 271 -6.41 15.56 -44.33
C SER A 271 -5.11 14.83 -43.93
N SER A 272 -4.08 14.90 -44.77
CA SER A 272 -2.75 14.34 -44.49
C SER A 272 -2.08 15.03 -43.30
N LEU A 273 -2.20 16.36 -43.22
CA LEU A 273 -1.67 17.13 -42.10
C LEU A 273 -2.44 16.85 -40.80
N ALA A 274 -3.76 16.72 -40.87
CA ALA A 274 -4.58 16.32 -39.74
C ALA A 274 -4.21 14.91 -39.25
N HIS A 275 -4.01 13.95 -40.15
CA HIS A 275 -3.52 12.62 -39.80
C HIS A 275 -2.14 12.66 -39.14
N LYS A 276 -1.22 13.47 -39.66
CA LYS A 276 0.11 13.66 -39.05
C LYS A 276 0.03 14.22 -37.63
N LEU A 277 -0.80 15.24 -37.40
CA LEU A 277 -1.02 15.81 -36.07
C LEU A 277 -1.69 14.83 -35.11
N ASN A 278 -2.65 14.03 -35.58
CA ASN A 278 -3.25 12.98 -34.77
C ASN A 278 -2.23 11.91 -34.36
N ASN A 279 -1.35 11.47 -35.26
CA ASN A 279 -0.27 10.54 -34.89
C ASN A 279 0.68 11.14 -33.85
N ILE A 280 0.99 12.44 -33.94
CA ILE A 280 1.78 13.15 -32.92
C ILE A 280 1.02 13.18 -31.59
N HIS A 281 -0.29 13.48 -31.60
CA HIS A 281 -1.12 13.51 -30.40
C HIS A 281 -1.19 12.14 -29.72
N GLU A 282 -1.40 11.06 -30.47
CA GLU A 282 -1.40 9.69 -29.93
C GLU A 282 -0.06 9.34 -29.27
N HIS A 283 1.06 9.65 -29.94
CA HIS A 283 2.39 9.43 -29.38
C HIS A 283 2.62 10.24 -28.10
N LEU A 284 2.33 11.54 -28.13
CA LEU A 284 2.45 12.42 -26.97
C LEU A 284 1.57 11.96 -25.81
N THR A 285 0.33 11.55 -26.06
CA THR A 285 -0.58 11.05 -25.02
C THR A 285 -0.07 9.75 -24.39
N SER A 286 0.41 8.82 -25.21
CA SER A 286 1.02 7.57 -24.75
C SER A 286 2.22 7.82 -23.84
N GLU A 287 3.15 8.70 -24.26
CA GLU A 287 4.30 9.05 -23.43
C GLU A 287 3.92 9.82 -22.16
N LEU A 288 2.81 10.55 -22.17
CA LEU A 288 2.36 11.33 -21.03
C LEU A 288 1.83 10.37 -19.96
N GLU A 289 1.11 9.34 -20.38
CA GLU A 289 0.68 8.26 -19.49
C GLU A 289 1.86 7.44 -18.95
N ASN A 290 2.92 7.24 -19.75
CA ASN A 290 4.17 6.67 -19.24
C ASN A 290 4.80 7.56 -18.16
N CYS A 291 4.84 8.88 -18.36
CA CYS A 291 5.35 9.83 -17.37
C CYS A 291 4.53 9.80 -16.08
N ARG A 292 3.20 9.82 -16.17
CA ARG A 292 2.30 9.72 -15.01
C ARG A 292 2.56 8.44 -14.21
N ARG A 293 2.66 7.29 -14.88
CA ARG A 293 2.98 6.01 -14.24
C ARG A 293 4.37 6.01 -13.58
N TYR A 294 5.37 6.58 -14.25
CA TYR A 294 6.72 6.73 -13.69
C TYR A 294 6.72 7.59 -12.43
N ILE A 295 6.05 8.76 -12.45
CA ILE A 295 5.94 9.67 -11.31
C ILE A 295 5.27 8.99 -10.12
N VAL A 296 4.17 8.28 -10.33
CA VAL A 296 3.48 7.52 -9.27
C VAL A 296 4.42 6.48 -8.65
N ALA A 297 5.13 5.70 -9.47
CA ALA A 297 6.08 4.71 -8.97
C ALA A 297 7.26 5.35 -8.21
N LYS A 298 7.78 6.47 -8.72
CA LYS A 298 8.89 7.19 -8.10
C LYS A 298 8.51 7.80 -6.76
N ARG A 299 7.33 8.43 -6.70
CA ARG A 299 6.74 8.96 -5.46
C ARG A 299 6.55 7.85 -4.42
N TYR A 300 6.02 6.70 -4.84
CA TYR A 300 5.86 5.54 -3.97
C TYR A 300 7.20 5.09 -3.34
N ASP A 301 8.27 5.03 -4.12
CA ASP A 301 9.61 4.68 -3.61
C ASP A 301 10.22 5.77 -2.72
N GLU A 302 10.00 7.05 -3.04
CA GLU A 302 10.47 8.17 -2.22
C GLU A 302 9.75 8.26 -0.87
N ASP A 303 8.45 8.02 -0.83
CA ASP A 303 7.65 7.97 0.40
C ASP A 303 8.14 6.81 1.30
N TYR A 304 8.41 5.64 0.70
CA TYR A 304 9.00 4.49 1.38
C TYR A 304 10.40 4.78 1.97
N GLU A 305 11.31 5.38 1.19
CA GLU A 305 12.65 5.76 1.70
C GLU A 305 12.60 6.92 2.70
N THR A 306 11.58 7.78 2.62
CA THR A 306 11.34 8.83 3.62
C THR A 306 10.89 8.24 4.95
N LEU A 307 10.03 7.21 4.94
CA LEU A 307 9.65 6.46 6.15
C LEU A 307 10.87 5.84 6.85
N LYS A 308 11.77 5.20 6.09
CA LYS A 308 13.01 4.65 6.66
C LYS A 308 13.85 5.71 7.36
N ARG A 309 14.12 6.82 6.67
CA ARG A 309 14.88 7.95 7.23
C ARG A 309 14.19 8.54 8.45
N LEU A 310 12.86 8.60 8.45
CA LEU A 310 12.07 9.11 9.57
C LEU A 310 12.25 8.25 10.83
N PHE A 311 12.13 6.93 10.73
CA PHE A 311 12.30 6.03 11.89
C PHE A 311 13.75 5.86 12.36
N GLN A 312 14.73 6.20 11.52
CA GLN A 312 16.15 6.27 11.90
C GLN A 312 16.53 7.61 12.55
N GLY A 313 15.73 8.65 12.35
CA GLY A 313 15.98 10.00 12.86
C GLY A 313 15.63 10.18 14.34
N LEU A 314 16.21 11.23 14.95
CA LEU A 314 15.84 11.68 16.30
C LEU A 314 14.75 12.76 16.21
N HIS A 315 13.69 12.61 17.01
CA HIS A 315 12.57 13.56 17.06
C HIS A 315 12.33 14.06 18.48
N LEU A 316 11.67 15.22 18.58
CA LEU A 316 11.25 15.80 19.85
C LEU A 316 10.06 15.06 20.49
N ASP A 317 9.20 14.49 19.63
CA ASP A 317 8.06 13.65 19.99
C ASP A 317 7.79 12.64 18.87
N ASN A 318 6.96 11.64 19.18
CA ASN A 318 6.55 10.56 18.29
C ASN A 318 5.56 10.97 17.18
N LEU A 319 5.13 12.24 17.11
CA LEU A 319 3.98 12.61 16.30
C LEU A 319 4.26 12.60 14.80
N LYS A 320 5.49 12.96 14.39
CA LYS A 320 5.90 12.88 12.98
C LYS A 320 5.85 11.43 12.48
N ASN A 321 6.33 10.50 13.29
CA ASN A 321 6.34 9.07 13.01
C ASN A 321 4.91 8.53 12.89
N LEU A 322 4.03 8.86 13.84
CA LEU A 322 2.63 8.43 13.82
C LEU A 322 1.86 9.01 12.62
N ARG A 323 2.06 10.30 12.29
CA ARG A 323 1.43 10.92 11.11
C ARG A 323 1.86 10.24 9.81
N ALA A 324 3.15 9.90 9.68
CA ALA A 324 3.64 9.24 8.47
C ALA A 324 3.08 7.82 8.29
N LEU A 325 2.63 7.16 9.38
CA LEU A 325 2.01 5.83 9.31
C LEU A 325 0.48 5.87 9.13
N ILE A 326 -0.20 6.84 9.76
CA ILE A 326 -1.65 6.80 10.02
C ILE A 326 -2.40 7.97 9.38
N SER A 327 -1.75 9.04 8.93
CA SER A 327 -2.46 10.24 8.46
C SER A 327 -2.41 10.40 6.94
N HIS A 328 -3.58 10.31 6.29
CA HIS A 328 -3.81 10.99 5.01
C HIS A 328 -3.85 12.50 5.25
N LYS A 329 -3.38 13.31 4.28
CA LYS A 329 -3.17 14.77 4.46
C LYS A 329 -4.40 15.56 4.95
N ASP A 330 -5.60 15.01 4.77
CA ASP A 330 -6.87 15.69 5.02
C ASP A 330 -7.64 15.17 6.26
N ASP A 331 -7.17 14.12 6.94
CA ASP A 331 -7.87 13.57 8.11
C ASP A 331 -7.26 14.03 9.45
N ALA A 332 -7.98 14.93 10.13
CA ALA A 332 -7.59 15.46 11.42
C ALA A 332 -7.77 14.47 12.60
N GLN A 333 -8.61 13.44 12.46
CA GLN A 333 -8.97 12.50 13.52
C GLN A 333 -8.98 11.05 13.04
N PRO A 334 -7.80 10.47 12.73
CA PRO A 334 -7.73 9.14 12.13
C PRO A 334 -7.96 8.00 13.13
N LEU A 335 -7.93 8.29 14.44
CA LEU A 335 -8.10 7.28 15.50
C LEU A 335 -9.54 7.22 15.99
N GLN A 336 -9.96 6.05 16.48
CA GLN A 336 -11.28 5.81 17.04
C GLN A 336 -11.22 4.87 18.25
N ILE A 337 -12.03 5.17 19.27
CA ILE A 337 -12.36 4.24 20.36
C ILE A 337 -13.89 4.20 20.46
N GLY A 338 -14.49 3.02 20.37
CA GLY A 338 -15.94 2.88 20.30
C GLY A 338 -16.51 3.71 19.14
N THR A 339 -17.36 4.70 19.45
CA THR A 339 -17.92 5.64 18.46
C THR A 339 -17.21 6.98 18.38
N THR A 340 -16.22 7.24 19.25
CA THR A 340 -15.57 8.56 19.38
C THR A 340 -14.28 8.59 18.57
N ARG A 341 -14.08 9.66 17.77
CA ARG A 341 -12.87 9.88 16.98
C ARG A 341 -11.89 10.81 17.70
N TYR A 342 -10.59 10.57 17.52
CA TYR A 342 -9.51 11.26 18.18
C TYR A 342 -8.41 11.68 17.20
N SER A 343 -7.75 12.80 17.50
CA SER A 343 -6.54 13.22 16.81
C SER A 343 -5.32 12.50 17.36
N LEU A 344 -4.25 12.37 16.56
CA LEU A 344 -2.97 11.80 16.99
C LEU A 344 -2.31 12.58 18.14
N GLU A 345 -2.75 13.82 18.40
CA GLU A 345 -2.28 14.66 19.51
C GLU A 345 -2.40 13.98 20.88
N VAL A 346 -3.39 13.09 21.06
CA VAL A 346 -3.57 12.33 22.31
C VAL A 346 -2.40 11.39 22.61
N LEU A 347 -1.64 11.00 21.58
CA LEU A 347 -0.49 10.09 21.68
C LEU A 347 0.85 10.83 21.81
N ARG A 348 0.87 12.17 21.74
CA ARG A 348 2.12 12.95 21.76
C ARG A 348 2.90 12.65 23.04
N ARG A 349 4.18 12.26 22.89
CA ARG A 349 5.11 11.95 23.99
C ARG A 349 4.64 10.82 24.91
N ARG A 350 3.70 9.98 24.46
CA ARG A 350 3.34 8.72 25.11
C ARG A 350 4.17 7.59 24.51
N HIS A 351 4.39 6.55 25.30
CA HIS A 351 4.85 5.28 24.76
C HIS A 351 3.70 4.62 23.98
N VAL A 352 3.94 4.15 22.76
CA VAL A 352 2.88 3.63 21.88
C VAL A 352 3.20 2.22 21.45
N LEU A 353 2.26 1.30 21.67
CA LEU A 353 2.30 -0.06 21.14
C LEU A 353 1.43 -0.12 19.88
N LEU A 354 2.06 -0.20 18.72
CA LEU A 354 1.37 -0.38 17.44
C LEU A 354 1.03 -1.86 17.28
N LEU A 355 -0.24 -2.21 17.50
CA LEU A 355 -0.78 -3.54 17.22
C LEU A 355 -1.00 -3.66 15.71
N ILE A 356 -0.14 -4.42 15.03
CA ILE A 356 -0.17 -4.58 13.57
C ILE A 356 -0.59 -5.99 13.25
N THR A 357 -1.72 -6.10 12.57
CA THR A 357 -2.32 -7.39 12.20
C THR A 357 -2.94 -7.28 10.82
N ASP A 358 -3.23 -8.42 10.22
CA ASP A 358 -4.31 -8.47 9.24
C ASP A 358 -5.66 -8.54 10.00
N LEU A 359 -6.72 -9.05 9.39
CA LEU A 359 -8.01 -9.24 10.07
C LEU A 359 -8.13 -10.60 10.81
N SER A 360 -7.01 -11.29 11.06
CA SER A 360 -6.97 -12.64 11.67
C SER A 360 -6.84 -12.68 13.20
N LEU A 361 -6.94 -11.54 13.89
CA LEU A 361 -6.97 -11.47 15.36
C LEU A 361 -8.00 -12.43 15.95
N SER A 362 -7.56 -13.28 16.88
CA SER A 362 -8.46 -14.15 17.64
C SER A 362 -9.15 -13.38 18.76
N ASN A 363 -10.24 -13.92 19.30
CA ASN A 363 -10.90 -13.31 20.44
C ASN A 363 -10.03 -13.43 21.71
N GLU A 364 -9.26 -14.51 21.81
CA GLU A 364 -8.32 -14.78 22.90
C GLU A 364 -7.20 -13.74 22.94
N ASP A 365 -6.64 -13.35 21.78
CA ASP A 365 -5.65 -12.27 21.67
C ASP A 365 -6.19 -10.97 22.30
N ILE A 366 -7.39 -10.56 21.91
CA ILE A 366 -8.02 -9.31 22.39
C ILE A 366 -8.27 -9.37 23.89
N VAL A 367 -8.81 -10.49 24.40
CA VAL A 367 -9.12 -10.64 25.83
C VAL A 367 -7.87 -10.57 26.70
N ILE A 368 -6.79 -11.24 26.30
CA ILE A 368 -5.54 -11.18 27.07
C ILE A 368 -4.90 -9.80 26.96
N LEU A 369 -4.86 -9.17 25.77
CA LEU A 369 -4.36 -7.80 25.63
C LEU A 369 -5.18 -6.81 26.47
N ASP A 370 -6.51 -6.91 26.50
CA ASP A 370 -7.41 -6.09 27.33
C ASP A 370 -7.11 -6.28 28.82
N HIS A 371 -6.86 -7.52 29.24
CA HIS A 371 -6.46 -7.80 30.61
C HIS A 371 -5.14 -7.12 30.99
N ILE A 372 -4.09 -7.27 30.16
CA ILE A 372 -2.79 -6.62 30.39
C ILE A 372 -2.93 -5.10 30.40
N TYR A 373 -3.69 -4.55 29.44
CA TYR A 373 -3.91 -3.13 29.32
C TYR A 373 -4.67 -2.54 30.52
N LYS A 374 -5.69 -3.22 31.03
CA LYS A 374 -6.39 -2.79 32.26
C LYS A 374 -5.51 -2.88 33.50
N GLN A 375 -4.66 -3.90 33.62
CA GLN A 375 -3.73 -4.02 34.75
C GLN A 375 -2.73 -2.87 34.84
N GLN A 376 -2.45 -2.18 33.73
CA GLN A 376 -1.60 -0.99 33.71
C GLN A 376 -2.10 0.10 34.65
N GLN A 377 -3.42 0.28 34.74
CA GLN A 377 -4.05 1.32 35.58
C GLN A 377 -3.72 1.17 37.07
N ASN A 378 -3.30 -0.03 37.50
CA ASN A 378 -2.88 -0.30 38.86
C ASN A 378 -1.41 0.07 39.13
N ARG A 379 -0.67 0.53 38.11
CA ARG A 379 0.77 0.86 38.19
C ARG A 379 1.04 2.25 37.59
N ALA A 380 1.18 3.25 38.45
CA ALA A 380 1.42 4.64 38.03
C ALA A 380 2.69 4.85 37.18
N GLU A 381 3.67 3.96 37.28
CA GLU A 381 4.94 4.03 36.53
C GLU A 381 4.84 3.49 35.09
N VAL A 382 3.76 2.78 34.75
CA VAL A 382 3.57 2.16 33.43
C VAL A 382 2.54 2.98 32.65
N GLU A 383 3.01 3.78 31.69
CA GLU A 383 2.13 4.56 30.83
C GLU A 383 2.44 4.30 29.35
N TYR A 384 1.55 3.57 28.69
CA TYR A 384 1.53 3.39 27.24
C TYR A 384 0.10 3.35 26.70
N GLU A 385 -0.03 3.55 25.40
CA GLU A 385 -1.29 3.41 24.64
C GLU A 385 -1.14 2.32 23.58
N ILE A 386 -2.19 1.55 23.31
CA ILE A 386 -2.24 0.62 22.19
C ILE A 386 -2.96 1.28 21.01
N VAL A 387 -2.41 1.14 19.81
CA VAL A 387 -3.03 1.61 18.57
C VAL A 387 -3.09 0.46 17.57
N TRP A 388 -4.29 0.06 17.15
CA TRP A 388 -4.48 -0.98 16.15
C TRP A 388 -4.37 -0.46 14.72
N LEU A 389 -3.43 -1.03 13.97
CA LEU A 389 -3.12 -0.75 12.56
C LEU A 389 -3.42 -2.01 11.71
N PRO A 390 -4.61 -2.11 11.12
CA PRO A 390 -4.96 -3.23 10.26
C PRO A 390 -4.30 -3.12 8.87
N VAL A 391 -3.41 -4.05 8.54
CA VAL A 391 -2.73 -4.11 7.24
C VAL A 391 -3.60 -4.91 6.26
N VAL A 392 -4.29 -4.21 5.37
CA VAL A 392 -5.24 -4.80 4.42
C VAL A 392 -4.86 -4.46 2.98
N ASP A 393 -5.18 -5.36 2.05
CA ASP A 393 -4.98 -5.12 0.62
C ASP A 393 -6.21 -4.40 0.05
N ALA A 394 -6.02 -3.14 -0.33
CA ALA A 394 -7.07 -2.28 -0.89
C ALA A 394 -7.76 -2.89 -2.13
N THR A 395 -7.05 -3.72 -2.91
CA THR A 395 -7.62 -4.36 -4.11
C THR A 395 -8.62 -5.46 -3.77
N THR A 396 -8.57 -6.00 -2.55
CA THR A 396 -9.44 -7.10 -2.09
C THR A 396 -10.38 -6.66 -0.96
N TRP A 397 -10.51 -5.36 -0.71
CA TRP A 397 -11.34 -4.81 0.36
C TRP A 397 -12.83 -4.95 0.02
N ASP A 398 -13.49 -5.93 0.64
CA ASP A 398 -14.89 -6.26 0.42
C ASP A 398 -15.74 -6.05 1.69
N GLU A 399 -17.06 -6.19 1.55
CA GLU A 399 -18.01 -5.98 2.65
C GLU A 399 -17.80 -6.99 3.81
N ALA A 400 -17.38 -8.22 3.50
CA ALA A 400 -17.12 -9.24 4.51
C ALA A 400 -15.92 -8.87 5.40
N LYS A 401 -14.83 -8.36 4.80
CA LYS A 401 -13.67 -7.83 5.53
C LYS A 401 -14.02 -6.58 6.31
N ARG A 402 -14.88 -5.72 5.76
CA ARG A 402 -15.37 -4.51 6.44
C ARG A 402 -16.16 -4.86 7.71
N PHE A 403 -17.09 -5.82 7.59
CA PHE A 403 -17.82 -6.35 8.75
C PHE A 403 -16.88 -6.96 9.80
N ARG A 404 -15.92 -7.77 9.37
CA ARG A 404 -14.93 -8.38 10.28
C ARG A 404 -14.08 -7.32 11.00
N PHE A 405 -13.67 -6.27 10.29
CA PHE A 405 -12.94 -5.14 10.86
C PHE A 405 -13.76 -4.44 11.95
N GLU A 406 -15.01 -4.09 11.68
CA GLU A 406 -15.90 -3.46 12.67
C GLU A 406 -16.19 -4.37 13.87
N GLU A 407 -16.38 -5.67 13.63
CA GLU A 407 -16.56 -6.66 14.69
C GLU A 407 -15.35 -6.70 15.65
N LEU A 408 -14.14 -6.74 15.10
CA LEU A 408 -12.90 -6.72 15.89
C LEU A 408 -12.72 -5.39 16.62
N LYS A 409 -12.88 -4.26 15.91
CA LYS A 409 -12.77 -2.91 16.48
C LYS A 409 -13.69 -2.71 17.67
N SER A 410 -14.93 -3.21 17.60
CA SER A 410 -15.94 -3.07 18.66
C SER A 410 -15.54 -3.72 19.99
N LYS A 411 -14.62 -4.70 19.97
CA LYS A 411 -14.15 -5.43 21.15
C LYS A 411 -12.90 -4.79 21.78
N MET A 412 -12.30 -3.78 21.13
CA MET A 412 -11.05 -3.18 21.57
C MET A 412 -11.31 -1.98 22.49
N PRO A 413 -10.68 -1.92 23.68
CA PRO A 413 -10.78 -0.79 24.61
C PRO A 413 -9.77 0.34 24.31
N TRP A 414 -8.91 0.17 23.29
CA TRP A 414 -7.83 1.06 22.92
C TRP A 414 -8.04 1.67 21.53
N TYR A 415 -7.13 2.54 21.08
CA TYR A 415 -7.25 3.24 19.79
C TYR A 415 -7.16 2.26 18.61
N ALA A 416 -7.98 2.47 17.59
CA ALA A 416 -7.84 1.84 16.29
C ALA A 416 -7.85 2.92 15.20
N VAL A 417 -7.16 2.67 14.08
CA VAL A 417 -7.39 3.48 12.88
C VAL A 417 -8.83 3.27 12.43
N HIS A 418 -9.58 4.36 12.21
CA HIS A 418 -11.02 4.27 11.95
C HIS A 418 -11.35 3.66 10.58
N ASP A 419 -10.48 3.88 9.58
CA ASP A 419 -10.56 3.30 8.24
C ASP A 419 -9.19 2.73 7.83
N PRO A 420 -9.08 1.41 7.60
CA PRO A 420 -7.84 0.77 7.16
C PRO A 420 -7.26 1.33 5.85
N GLN A 421 -8.08 1.93 4.98
CA GLN A 421 -7.64 2.47 3.69
C GLN A 421 -6.77 3.73 3.82
N ILE A 422 -6.69 4.32 5.00
CA ILE A 422 -5.84 5.48 5.28
C ILE A 422 -4.36 5.10 5.34
N ILE A 423 -4.06 3.83 5.63
CA ILE A 423 -2.68 3.35 5.66
C ILE A 423 -2.19 3.22 4.22
N GLU A 424 -1.34 4.15 3.79
CA GLU A 424 -0.92 4.23 2.41
C GLU A 424 -0.05 3.03 1.97
N PRO A 425 -0.08 2.65 0.68
CA PRO A 425 0.70 1.52 0.17
C PRO A 425 2.22 1.55 0.47
N PRO A 426 2.93 2.70 0.47
CA PRO A 426 4.34 2.76 0.92
C PRO A 426 4.52 2.37 2.39
N VAL A 427 3.57 2.73 3.26
CA VAL A 427 3.56 2.36 4.68
C VAL A 427 3.40 0.85 4.84
N ILE A 428 2.50 0.23 4.06
CA ILE A 428 2.31 -1.22 4.07
C ILE A 428 3.60 -1.94 3.64
N LYS A 429 4.29 -1.45 2.61
CA LYS A 429 5.59 -1.99 2.18
C LYS A 429 6.66 -1.84 3.26
N PHE A 430 6.70 -0.71 3.95
CA PHE A 430 7.56 -0.47 5.11
C PHE A 430 7.30 -1.46 6.24
N ILE A 431 6.05 -1.60 6.67
CA ILE A 431 5.66 -2.54 7.73
C ILE A 431 6.04 -3.99 7.36
N ARG A 432 5.83 -4.40 6.10
CA ARG A 432 6.18 -5.76 5.63
C ARG A 432 7.68 -5.99 5.56
N ASN A 433 8.42 -5.07 4.96
CA ASN A 433 9.84 -5.28 4.65
C ASN A 433 10.75 -4.96 5.83
N ASP A 434 10.51 -3.83 6.50
CA ASP A 434 11.41 -3.27 7.52
C ASP A 434 10.97 -3.68 8.94
N TRP A 435 9.68 -3.93 9.16
CA TRP A 435 9.17 -4.50 10.43
C TRP A 435 8.81 -5.98 10.34
N HIS A 436 9.12 -6.62 9.22
CA HIS A 436 8.99 -8.07 9.00
C HIS A 436 7.58 -8.63 9.26
N PHE A 437 6.54 -7.83 8.97
CA PHE A 437 5.17 -8.30 9.06
C PHE A 437 4.81 -9.26 7.91
N ASP A 438 4.49 -10.51 8.25
CA ASP A 438 3.99 -11.53 7.31
C ASP A 438 2.70 -12.15 7.84
N LYS A 439 1.64 -11.33 7.92
CA LYS A 439 0.26 -11.67 8.36
C LYS A 439 0.08 -12.05 9.82
N LYS A 440 1.07 -12.65 10.47
CA LYS A 440 1.06 -12.91 11.92
C LYS A 440 1.08 -11.59 12.69
N MET A 441 0.27 -11.50 13.75
CA MET A 441 0.24 -10.33 14.64
C MET A 441 1.65 -9.99 15.14
N ILE A 442 2.02 -8.72 15.02
CA ILE A 442 3.20 -8.13 15.67
C ILE A 442 2.77 -6.90 16.46
N ILE A 443 3.54 -6.57 17.50
CA ILE A 443 3.33 -5.34 18.27
C ILE A 443 4.63 -4.55 18.24
N VAL A 444 4.66 -3.45 17.50
CA VAL A 444 5.84 -2.58 17.42
C VAL A 444 5.77 -1.58 18.56
N SER A 445 6.83 -1.53 19.36
CA SER A 445 6.95 -0.65 20.52
C SER A 445 7.65 0.65 20.14
N LEU A 446 7.00 1.79 20.32
CA LEU A 446 7.54 3.13 20.09
C LEU A 446 7.73 3.89 21.40
N ASP A 447 8.93 4.46 21.59
CA ASP A 447 9.19 5.38 22.69
C ASP A 447 8.47 6.75 22.50
N PRO A 448 8.43 7.61 23.53
CA PRO A 448 7.84 8.96 23.43
C PRO A 448 8.40 9.86 22.32
N GLN A 449 9.58 9.57 21.78
CA GLN A 449 10.24 10.27 20.68
C GLN A 449 9.99 9.59 19.33
N GLY A 450 9.24 8.49 19.29
CA GLY A 450 8.89 7.75 18.07
C GLY A 450 9.95 6.77 17.58
N ARG A 451 10.99 6.50 18.38
CA ARG A 451 11.98 5.47 18.06
C ARG A 451 11.41 4.09 18.35
N VAL A 452 11.78 3.13 17.53
CA VAL A 452 11.38 1.74 17.71
C VAL A 452 12.19 1.12 18.85
N SER A 453 11.54 0.87 19.98
CA SER A 453 12.10 0.18 21.16
C SER A 453 12.17 -1.33 20.96
N SER A 454 11.20 -1.91 20.23
CA SER A 454 11.20 -3.30 19.82
C SER A 454 10.30 -3.51 18.60
N LEU A 455 10.77 -4.31 17.64
CA LEU A 455 10.01 -4.63 16.42
C LEU A 455 8.86 -5.61 16.68
N ASN A 456 8.94 -6.40 17.76
CA ASN A 456 7.86 -7.30 18.13
C ASN A 456 7.84 -7.55 19.65
N ALA A 457 6.98 -6.82 20.35
CA ALA A 457 6.76 -6.90 21.79
C ALA A 457 5.69 -7.92 22.20
N VAL A 458 5.08 -8.66 21.26
CA VAL A 458 4.06 -9.70 21.57
C VAL A 458 4.61 -10.69 22.59
N HIS A 459 5.84 -11.17 22.39
CA HIS A 459 6.44 -12.15 23.29
C HIS A 459 6.72 -11.57 24.68
N MET A 460 7.13 -10.30 24.75
CA MET A 460 7.31 -9.61 26.04
C MET A 460 5.98 -9.49 26.80
N LEU A 461 4.90 -9.10 26.11
CA LEU A 461 3.57 -8.98 26.69
C LEU A 461 3.05 -10.34 27.18
N TRP A 462 3.17 -11.40 26.38
CA TRP A 462 2.71 -12.74 26.76
C TRP A 462 3.50 -13.36 27.91
N VAL A 463 4.81 -13.12 27.99
CA VAL A 463 5.65 -13.73 29.04
C VAL A 463 5.62 -12.91 30.33
N TRP A 464 5.69 -11.59 30.23
CA TRP A 464 5.97 -10.68 31.35
C TRP A 464 4.87 -9.65 31.62
N GLY A 465 3.93 -9.46 30.69
CA GLY A 465 2.94 -8.38 30.76
C GLY A 465 3.58 -7.01 31.00
N ASN A 466 3.01 -6.24 31.93
CA ASN A 466 3.46 -4.89 32.25
C ASN A 466 4.84 -4.82 32.94
N VAL A 467 5.42 -5.95 33.38
CA VAL A 467 6.77 -5.98 33.95
C VAL A 467 7.84 -5.74 32.87
N ALA A 468 7.50 -5.99 31.60
CA ALA A 468 8.39 -5.75 30.47
C ALA A 468 8.47 -4.28 30.03
N PHE A 469 7.65 -3.36 30.56
CA PHE A 469 7.77 -1.94 30.25
C PHE A 469 9.20 -1.43 30.54
N PRO A 470 9.83 -0.64 29.65
CA PRO A 470 9.31 0.01 28.44
C PRO A 470 9.41 -0.81 27.14
N PHE A 471 9.32 -2.13 27.22
CA PHE A 471 9.28 -3.06 26.09
C PHE A 471 10.46 -2.89 25.12
N THR A 472 11.67 -2.80 25.68
CA THR A 472 12.92 -2.78 24.90
C THR A 472 13.60 -4.14 24.95
N ASP A 473 14.45 -4.40 23.97
CA ASP A 473 15.21 -5.65 23.89
C ASP A 473 16.17 -5.82 25.08
N GLU A 474 16.73 -4.72 25.61
CA GLU A 474 17.59 -4.75 26.80
C GLU A 474 16.79 -5.12 28.05
N LYS A 475 15.57 -4.60 28.18
CA LYS A 475 14.68 -4.91 29.30
C LYS A 475 14.27 -6.38 29.27
N GLU A 476 13.93 -6.90 28.08
CA GLU A 476 13.64 -8.32 27.87
C GLU A 476 14.82 -9.20 28.28
N GLN A 477 16.03 -8.86 27.84
CA GLN A 477 17.25 -9.59 28.20
C GLN A 477 17.53 -9.55 29.71
N ALA A 478 17.32 -8.41 30.36
CA ALA A 478 17.49 -8.27 31.80
C ALA A 478 16.50 -9.15 32.59
N LEU A 479 15.24 -9.21 32.15
CA LEU A 479 14.24 -10.09 32.75
C LEU A 479 14.63 -11.56 32.59
N TRP A 480 15.09 -11.96 31.41
CA TRP A 480 15.57 -13.33 31.20
C TRP A 480 16.79 -13.70 32.03
N ASN A 481 17.69 -12.77 32.28
CA ASN A 481 18.88 -13.01 33.10
C ASN A 481 18.55 -13.15 34.60
N ALA A 482 17.47 -12.50 35.05
CA ALA A 482 17.01 -12.56 36.43
C ALA A 482 16.07 -13.74 36.72
N GLU A 483 15.59 -14.42 35.67
CA GLU A 483 14.58 -15.47 35.79
C GLU A 483 15.18 -16.88 35.74
N SER A 484 14.49 -17.81 36.40
CA SER A 484 14.80 -19.25 36.42
C SER A 484 13.58 -20.08 36.01
N TRP A 485 13.79 -21.35 35.67
CA TRP A 485 12.68 -22.26 35.42
C TRP A 485 11.92 -22.57 36.72
N ARG A 486 10.78 -21.89 36.91
CA ARG A 486 9.93 -22.02 38.09
C ARG A 486 8.45 -22.09 37.72
N LEU A 487 7.64 -22.69 38.57
CA LEU A 487 6.20 -22.86 38.32
C LEU A 487 5.48 -21.51 38.10
N GLN A 488 5.93 -20.44 38.75
CA GLN A 488 5.39 -19.10 38.51
C GLN A 488 5.65 -18.63 37.08
N LEU A 489 6.83 -18.85 36.52
CA LEU A 489 7.08 -18.49 35.12
C LEU A 489 6.12 -19.23 34.18
N VAL A 490 5.76 -20.47 34.51
CA VAL A 490 4.92 -21.34 33.67
C VAL A 490 3.43 -20.99 33.76
N ALA A 491 2.93 -20.75 34.97
CA ALA A 491 1.49 -20.67 35.23
C ALA A 491 1.03 -19.45 36.05
N ASP A 492 1.96 -18.60 36.53
CA ASP A 492 1.59 -17.36 37.21
C ASP A 492 0.84 -16.43 36.25
N GLY A 493 -0.15 -15.72 36.79
CA GLY A 493 -1.08 -14.89 36.02
C GLY A 493 -2.19 -15.63 35.26
N ILE A 494 -2.19 -16.98 35.23
CA ILE A 494 -3.27 -17.77 34.61
C ILE A 494 -4.27 -18.23 35.67
N ASP A 495 -3.76 -18.86 36.73
CA ASP A 495 -4.59 -19.41 37.81
C ASP A 495 -3.97 -19.07 39.18
N PRO A 496 -4.57 -18.13 39.93
CA PRO A 496 -4.03 -17.71 41.22
C PRO A 496 -4.06 -18.83 42.26
N THR A 497 -4.87 -19.89 42.06
CA THR A 497 -4.94 -21.01 43.01
C THR A 497 -3.64 -21.83 43.05
N ILE A 498 -2.82 -21.76 41.99
CA ILE A 498 -1.52 -22.41 41.94
C ILE A 498 -0.58 -21.81 43.01
N LEU A 499 -0.63 -20.48 43.23
CA LEU A 499 0.19 -19.82 44.25
C LEU A 499 -0.19 -20.29 45.66
N ASP A 500 -1.49 -20.42 45.95
CA ASP A 500 -1.99 -20.98 47.22
C ASP A 500 -1.52 -22.43 47.44
N TRP A 501 -1.46 -23.25 46.39
CA TRP A 501 -0.95 -24.62 46.50
C TRP A 501 0.55 -24.69 46.76
N ILE A 502 1.32 -23.76 46.16
CA ILE A 502 2.75 -23.62 46.44
C ILE A 502 2.96 -23.28 47.92
N GLU A 503 2.24 -22.27 48.44
CA GLU A 503 2.33 -21.87 49.86
C GLU A 503 1.95 -22.98 50.82
N LYS A 504 0.93 -23.78 50.47
CA LYS A 504 0.50 -24.96 51.24
C LYS A 504 1.40 -26.18 51.09
N GLY A 505 2.49 -26.08 50.31
CA GLY A 505 3.44 -27.18 50.12
C GLY A 505 2.86 -28.40 49.40
N LYS A 506 1.81 -28.21 48.59
CA LYS A 506 1.19 -29.29 47.81
C LYS A 506 2.08 -29.67 46.61
N TYR A 507 1.92 -30.91 46.14
CA TYR A 507 2.47 -31.35 44.87
C TYR A 507 1.49 -30.99 43.76
N ILE A 508 1.98 -30.32 42.73
CA ILE A 508 1.14 -29.78 41.65
C ILE A 508 1.54 -30.47 40.37
N CYS A 509 0.57 -31.10 39.70
CA CYS A 509 0.80 -31.82 38.47
C CYS A 509 -0.01 -31.20 37.34
N LEU A 510 0.68 -30.49 36.45
CA LEU A 510 0.12 -30.00 35.20
C LEU A 510 0.18 -31.14 34.18
N TYR A 511 -0.92 -31.40 33.49
CA TYR A 511 -0.95 -32.44 32.46
C TYR A 511 -1.88 -32.08 31.32
N GLY A 512 -1.66 -32.71 30.17
CA GLY A 512 -2.44 -32.47 28.97
C GLY A 512 -2.37 -33.61 27.97
N GLY A 513 -3.21 -33.53 26.93
CA GLY A 513 -3.41 -34.57 25.92
C GLY A 513 -4.87 -34.62 25.46
N ASP A 514 -5.14 -35.30 24.36
CA ASP A 514 -6.49 -35.49 23.78
C ASP A 514 -7.02 -36.92 23.91
N ASP A 515 -6.15 -37.87 24.26
CA ASP A 515 -6.53 -39.26 24.53
C ASP A 515 -7.22 -39.41 25.89
N LEU A 516 -8.55 -39.56 25.85
CA LEU A 516 -9.39 -39.76 27.03
C LEU A 516 -9.08 -41.07 27.78
N GLU A 517 -8.65 -42.12 27.09
CA GLU A 517 -8.29 -43.40 27.73
C GLU A 517 -7.01 -43.23 28.54
N TRP A 518 -6.00 -42.59 27.93
CA TRP A 518 -4.77 -42.22 28.64
C TRP A 518 -5.04 -41.31 29.84
N ILE A 519 -5.85 -40.26 29.68
CA ILE A 519 -6.20 -39.33 30.78
C ILE A 519 -6.81 -40.08 31.96
N ARG A 520 -7.77 -41.00 31.72
CA ARG A 520 -8.38 -41.80 32.77
C ARG A 520 -7.37 -42.69 33.46
N LYS A 521 -6.57 -43.44 32.69
CA LYS A 521 -5.56 -44.35 33.25
C LYS A 521 -4.53 -43.59 34.09
N PHE A 522 -4.03 -42.47 33.57
CA PHE A 522 -3.05 -41.62 34.25
C PHE A 522 -3.60 -41.04 35.56
N THR A 523 -4.76 -40.38 35.52
CA THR A 523 -5.31 -39.70 36.70
C THR A 523 -5.63 -40.67 37.84
N VAL A 524 -6.16 -41.86 37.53
CA VAL A 524 -6.37 -42.93 38.51
C VAL A 524 -5.04 -43.38 39.10
N ARG A 525 -4.05 -43.70 38.25
CA ARG A 525 -2.74 -44.18 38.73
C ARG A 525 -2.01 -43.14 39.56
N ALA A 526 -2.02 -41.88 39.14
CA ALA A 526 -1.40 -40.77 39.85
C ALA A 526 -1.99 -40.59 41.26
N LYS A 527 -3.31 -40.69 41.41
CA LYS A 527 -3.98 -40.65 42.73
C LYS A 527 -3.59 -41.84 43.62
N VAL A 528 -3.48 -43.04 43.06
CA VAL A 528 -3.02 -44.23 43.80
C VAL A 528 -1.59 -44.05 44.28
N VAL A 529 -0.68 -43.63 43.39
CA VAL A 529 0.73 -43.38 43.75
C VAL A 529 0.84 -42.28 44.80
N ALA A 530 0.05 -41.20 44.68
CA ALA A 530 0.02 -40.14 45.68
C ALA A 530 -0.38 -40.64 47.07
N GLY A 531 -1.40 -41.50 47.14
CA GLY A 531 -1.81 -42.16 48.37
C GLY A 531 -0.73 -43.07 48.96
N LEU A 532 -0.07 -43.88 48.13
CA LEU A 532 1.02 -44.77 48.56
C LEU A 532 2.28 -44.00 49.00
N ALA A 533 2.55 -42.85 48.40
CA ALA A 533 3.67 -41.97 48.75
C ALA A 533 3.35 -41.03 49.93
N GLY A 534 2.09 -40.95 50.35
CA GLY A 534 1.65 -40.03 51.41
C GLY A 534 1.74 -38.55 51.03
N ILE A 535 1.60 -38.21 49.74
CA ILE A 535 1.72 -36.83 49.24
C ILE A 535 0.35 -36.21 48.93
N SER A 536 0.21 -34.90 49.18
CA SER A 536 -0.96 -34.13 48.77
C SER A 536 -0.79 -33.67 47.32
N LEU A 537 -1.44 -34.38 46.39
CA LEU A 537 -1.37 -34.14 44.95
C LEU A 537 -2.59 -33.38 44.43
N GLU A 538 -2.36 -32.25 43.75
CA GLU A 538 -3.36 -31.54 42.95
C GLU A 538 -3.07 -31.77 41.46
N LEU A 539 -4.03 -32.36 40.75
CA LEU A 539 -3.98 -32.58 39.32
C LEU A 539 -4.71 -31.43 38.61
N LEU A 540 -4.05 -30.78 37.65
CA LEU A 540 -4.62 -29.72 36.83
C LEU A 540 -4.46 -30.03 35.34
N TYR A 541 -5.59 -30.17 34.65
CA TYR A 541 -5.63 -30.37 33.21
C TYR A 541 -5.51 -29.03 32.46
N VAL A 542 -4.52 -28.96 31.59
CA VAL A 542 -4.12 -27.77 30.80
C VAL A 542 -4.48 -27.90 29.32
N GLY A 543 -4.73 -29.11 28.84
CA GLY A 543 -5.08 -29.37 27.44
C GLY A 543 -3.88 -29.50 26.51
N ARG A 544 -4.13 -29.30 25.21
CA ARG A 544 -3.15 -29.49 24.13
C ARG A 544 -3.03 -28.21 23.30
N SER A 545 -1.85 -27.90 22.77
CA SER A 545 -1.62 -26.65 22.03
C SER A 545 -2.48 -26.52 20.76
N THR A 546 -2.74 -27.65 20.08
CA THR A 546 -3.53 -27.70 18.85
C THR A 546 -5.01 -28.01 19.07
N ALA A 547 -5.48 -28.09 20.33
CA ALA A 547 -6.87 -28.46 20.60
C ALA A 547 -7.81 -27.28 20.33
N THR A 548 -8.92 -27.55 19.66
CA THR A 548 -9.99 -26.57 19.47
C THR A 548 -10.77 -26.35 20.77
N ARG A 549 -11.51 -25.25 20.82
CA ARG A 549 -12.39 -24.92 21.95
C ARG A 549 -13.41 -26.03 22.23
N GLU A 550 -13.96 -26.65 21.18
CA GLU A 550 -14.90 -27.76 21.26
C GLU A 550 -14.24 -29.02 21.84
N GLN A 551 -13.00 -29.32 21.42
CA GLN A 551 -12.24 -30.47 21.93
C GLN A 551 -11.94 -30.31 23.43
N ILE A 552 -11.43 -29.15 23.85
CA ILE A 552 -11.18 -28.86 25.28
C ILE A 552 -12.49 -28.97 26.08
N ARG A 553 -13.61 -28.45 25.57
CA ARG A 553 -14.93 -28.59 26.21
C ARG A 553 -15.36 -30.05 26.38
N LYS A 554 -15.14 -30.89 25.36
CA LYS A 554 -15.45 -32.34 25.43
C LYS A 554 -14.63 -33.03 26.52
N VAL A 555 -13.33 -32.77 26.60
CA VAL A 555 -12.46 -33.36 27.62
C VAL A 555 -12.81 -32.86 29.01
N ASN A 556 -13.01 -31.54 29.18
CA ASN A 556 -13.41 -30.94 30.46
C ASN A 556 -14.73 -31.52 31.00
N LYS A 557 -15.69 -31.84 30.12
CA LYS A 557 -16.94 -32.52 30.51
C LYS A 557 -16.67 -33.90 31.12
N VAL A 558 -15.78 -34.68 30.51
CA VAL A 558 -15.39 -36.01 31.02
C VAL A 558 -14.68 -35.88 32.37
N ILE A 559 -13.67 -35.00 32.45
CA ILE A 559 -12.93 -34.73 33.68
C ILE A 559 -13.87 -34.35 34.83
N LYS A 560 -14.84 -33.47 34.57
CA LYS A 560 -15.83 -33.05 35.56
C LYS A 560 -16.77 -34.18 35.98
N THR A 561 -17.28 -34.95 35.02
CA THR A 561 -18.27 -36.02 35.27
C THR A 561 -17.65 -37.18 36.06
N GLU A 562 -16.41 -37.52 35.74
CA GLU A 562 -15.69 -38.63 36.37
C GLU A 562 -14.81 -38.18 37.56
N ASN A 563 -14.85 -36.89 37.92
CA ASN A 563 -14.06 -36.28 38.99
C ASN A 563 -12.54 -36.63 38.91
N LEU A 564 -11.99 -36.55 37.70
CA LEU A 564 -10.61 -36.99 37.45
C LEU A 564 -9.57 -36.01 38.01
N SER A 565 -9.80 -34.71 37.86
CA SER A 565 -8.85 -33.64 38.23
C SER A 565 -9.54 -32.26 38.21
N ARG A 566 -8.80 -31.20 38.56
CA ARG A 566 -9.18 -29.82 38.25
C ARG A 566 -8.86 -29.50 36.78
N PHE A 567 -9.53 -28.52 36.21
CA PHE A 567 -9.30 -28.05 34.85
C PHE A 567 -9.64 -26.56 34.73
N TRP A 568 -9.11 -25.89 33.71
CA TRP A 568 -9.51 -24.51 33.41
C TRP A 568 -10.83 -24.47 32.62
N PRO A 569 -11.87 -23.81 33.14
CA PRO A 569 -13.17 -23.76 32.49
C PRO A 569 -13.19 -22.85 31.26
N ASP A 570 -12.38 -21.78 31.28
CA ASP A 570 -12.23 -20.88 30.14
C ASP A 570 -11.15 -21.39 29.18
N TYR A 571 -11.51 -21.49 27.90
CA TYR A 571 -10.58 -21.84 26.83
C TYR A 571 -9.43 -20.83 26.73
N THR A 572 -9.68 -19.54 27.03
CA THR A 572 -8.66 -18.49 26.97
C THR A 572 -7.45 -18.81 27.84
N SER A 573 -7.64 -19.39 29.03
CA SER A 573 -6.53 -19.82 29.92
C SER A 573 -5.67 -20.92 29.28
N ASN A 574 -6.32 -21.90 28.64
CA ASN A 574 -5.65 -23.00 27.95
C ASN A 574 -4.85 -22.46 26.75
N TRP A 575 -5.48 -21.62 25.93
CA TRP A 575 -4.84 -20.95 24.78
C TRP A 575 -3.66 -20.08 25.20
N PHE A 576 -3.83 -19.29 26.28
CA PHE A 576 -2.80 -18.36 26.75
C PHE A 576 -1.59 -19.10 27.31
N PHE A 577 -1.79 -20.21 28.03
CA PHE A 577 -0.69 -21.07 28.48
C PHE A 577 0.22 -21.49 27.30
N TRP A 578 -0.37 -22.03 26.23
CA TRP A 578 0.40 -22.50 25.08
C TRP A 578 1.01 -21.34 24.27
N SER A 579 0.27 -20.24 24.09
CA SER A 579 0.77 -19.04 23.40
C SER A 579 1.94 -18.39 24.15
N ARG A 580 1.91 -18.43 25.49
CA ARG A 580 2.99 -18.00 26.35
C ARG A 580 4.21 -18.93 26.22
N MET A 581 4.03 -20.24 26.20
CA MET A 581 5.14 -21.20 25.99
C MET A 581 5.82 -21.00 24.62
N ASP A 582 5.05 -20.83 23.54
CA ASP A 582 5.63 -20.51 22.22
C ASP A 582 6.31 -19.13 22.18
N SER A 583 5.79 -18.17 22.95
CA SER A 583 6.43 -16.86 23.10
C SER A 583 7.74 -16.92 23.88
N MET A 584 7.85 -17.75 24.92
CA MET A 584 9.12 -17.98 25.61
C MET A 584 10.16 -18.57 24.66
N ARG A 585 9.76 -19.56 23.84
CA ARG A 585 10.62 -20.14 22.79
C ARG A 585 11.12 -19.07 21.82
N SER A 586 10.19 -18.29 21.27
CA SER A 586 10.50 -17.28 20.25
C SER A 586 11.38 -16.16 20.81
N SER A 587 11.07 -15.67 22.01
CA SER A 587 11.85 -14.66 22.72
C SER A 587 13.28 -15.16 23.04
N LYS A 588 13.44 -16.38 23.55
CA LYS A 588 14.78 -16.96 23.81
C LYS A 588 15.58 -17.16 22.53
N ALA A 589 14.94 -17.60 21.44
CA ALA A 589 15.58 -17.77 20.14
C ALA A 589 16.10 -16.43 19.57
N LYS A 590 15.34 -15.35 19.70
CA LYS A 590 15.75 -13.97 19.33
C LYS A 590 17.06 -13.56 20.04
N HIS A 591 17.25 -13.97 21.29
CA HIS A 591 18.48 -13.73 22.07
C HIS A 591 19.57 -14.80 21.87
N HIS A 592 19.52 -15.54 20.74
CA HIS A 592 20.50 -16.56 20.34
C HIS A 592 20.71 -17.67 21.38
N LYS A 593 19.69 -17.96 22.20
CA LYS A 593 19.70 -19.09 23.14
C LYS A 593 19.37 -20.38 22.43
N THR A 594 19.96 -21.47 22.91
CA THR A 594 19.82 -22.82 22.39
C THR A 594 19.51 -23.80 23.52
N VAL A 595 18.97 -24.96 23.19
CA VAL A 595 18.65 -26.03 24.15
C VAL A 595 19.88 -26.47 24.97
N LYS A 596 21.10 -26.26 24.45
CA LYS A 596 22.36 -26.58 25.12
C LYS A 596 22.79 -25.54 26.15
N ASN A 597 22.47 -24.27 25.95
CA ASN A 597 23.01 -23.16 26.74
C ASN A 597 21.97 -22.45 27.64
N ASP A 598 20.68 -22.81 27.54
CA ASP A 598 19.60 -22.20 28.29
C ASP A 598 18.62 -23.27 28.83
N GLU A 599 18.57 -23.39 30.16
CA GLU A 599 17.72 -24.37 30.84
C GLU A 599 16.24 -24.11 30.61
N ILE A 600 15.80 -22.85 30.64
CA ILE A 600 14.40 -22.48 30.41
C ILE A 600 13.98 -22.90 29.00
N LEU A 601 14.80 -22.61 27.98
CA LEU A 601 14.51 -23.01 26.61
C LEU A 601 14.45 -24.53 26.46
N LYS A 602 15.35 -25.28 27.10
CA LYS A 602 15.27 -26.75 27.14
C LYS A 602 13.96 -27.23 27.77
N GLU A 603 13.51 -26.57 28.84
CA GLU A 603 12.27 -26.90 29.53
C GLU A 603 11.01 -26.56 28.70
N VAL A 604 10.99 -25.42 28.03
CA VAL A 604 9.92 -25.05 27.09
C VAL A 604 9.87 -26.02 25.89
N MET A 605 11.03 -26.32 25.29
CA MET A 605 11.10 -27.13 24.08
C MET A 605 10.64 -28.58 24.29
N ALA A 606 10.98 -29.23 25.41
CA ALA A 606 10.47 -30.59 25.62
C ALA A 606 8.98 -30.59 25.96
N LEU A 607 8.43 -29.58 26.63
CA LEU A 607 6.98 -29.52 26.82
C LEU A 607 6.23 -29.40 25.48
N LEU A 608 6.67 -28.48 24.61
CA LEU A 608 6.10 -28.32 23.26
C LEU A 608 6.27 -29.60 22.41
N SER A 609 7.38 -30.33 22.60
CA SER A 609 7.63 -31.60 21.92
C SER A 609 6.74 -32.75 22.41
N TYR A 610 6.48 -32.82 23.73
CA TYR A 610 5.59 -33.85 24.28
C TYR A 610 4.15 -33.62 23.82
N ASP A 611 3.70 -32.37 23.77
CA ASP A 611 2.39 -31.98 23.26
C ASP A 611 2.18 -32.34 21.78
N GLY A 612 3.18 -32.11 20.94
CA GLY A 612 3.11 -32.46 19.51
C GLY A 612 3.16 -33.97 19.22
N SER A 613 3.63 -34.79 20.16
CA SER A 613 3.82 -36.24 19.98
C SER A 613 2.56 -37.09 20.17
N GLY A 614 1.48 -36.52 20.75
CA GLY A 614 0.15 -37.15 20.78
C GLY A 614 -0.06 -38.27 21.81
N GLY A 615 0.84 -38.43 22.80
CA GLY A 615 0.73 -39.44 23.86
C GLY A 615 0.41 -38.87 25.25
N GLY A 616 -0.02 -37.61 25.32
CA GLY A 616 -0.14 -36.87 26.58
C GLY A 616 1.21 -36.42 27.15
N TRP A 617 1.17 -35.51 28.12
CA TRP A 617 2.34 -34.96 28.78
C TRP A 617 2.05 -34.64 30.25
N VAL A 618 3.09 -34.66 31.08
CA VAL A 618 2.99 -34.42 32.52
C VAL A 618 4.17 -33.58 33.00
N MET A 619 3.89 -32.65 33.92
CA MET A 619 4.87 -31.86 34.65
C MET A 619 4.47 -31.78 36.12
N VAL A 620 5.27 -32.40 36.97
CA VAL A 620 5.07 -32.46 38.43
C VAL A 620 6.00 -31.47 39.10
N TRP A 621 5.46 -30.70 40.02
CA TRP A 621 6.15 -29.68 40.79
C TRP A 621 5.98 -29.92 42.29
N ARG A 622 7.03 -29.58 43.04
CA ARG A 622 6.98 -29.37 44.48
C ARG A 622 7.53 -27.98 44.80
N GLY A 623 6.70 -27.14 45.40
CA GLY A 623 7.05 -25.73 45.56
C GLY A 623 7.29 -25.06 44.20
N SER A 624 8.23 -24.11 44.14
CA SER A 624 8.46 -23.29 42.93
C SER A 624 9.46 -23.88 41.93
N ASN A 625 10.47 -24.62 42.39
CA ASN A 625 11.65 -24.93 41.56
C ASN A 625 11.88 -26.45 41.35
N GLU A 626 11.38 -27.30 42.23
CA GLU A 626 11.59 -28.75 42.14
C GLU A 626 10.59 -29.33 41.14
N THR A 627 11.08 -29.79 39.98
CA THR A 627 10.24 -30.27 38.87
C THR A 627 10.74 -31.54 38.20
N ALA A 628 9.78 -32.36 37.76
CA ALA A 628 9.97 -33.50 36.88
C ALA A 628 8.93 -33.45 35.76
N ARG A 629 9.34 -33.84 34.55
CA ARG A 629 8.47 -33.85 33.36
C ARG A 629 8.72 -35.08 32.51
N ALA A 630 7.70 -35.53 31.80
CA ALA A 630 7.81 -36.60 30.83
C ALA A 630 6.62 -36.62 29.86
N ASN A 631 6.80 -37.36 28.76
CA ASN A 631 5.67 -37.75 27.91
C ASN A 631 4.76 -38.76 28.63
N GLY A 632 3.53 -38.91 28.16
CA GLY A 632 2.53 -39.71 28.84
C GLY A 632 2.82 -41.21 28.92
N PRO A 633 3.36 -41.88 27.89
CA PRO A 633 3.73 -43.29 27.97
C PRO A 633 4.83 -43.56 29.02
N LEU A 634 5.89 -42.74 29.03
CA LEU A 634 6.98 -42.88 29.99
C LEU A 634 6.52 -42.59 31.41
N THR A 635 5.60 -41.62 31.58
CA THR A 635 5.01 -41.31 32.88
C THR A 635 4.22 -42.49 33.42
N LEU A 636 3.32 -43.07 32.62
CA LEU A 636 2.54 -44.24 33.03
C LEU A 636 3.44 -45.42 33.40
N LEU A 637 4.43 -45.74 32.56
CA LEU A 637 5.39 -46.82 32.83
C LEU A 637 6.09 -46.64 34.19
N THR A 638 6.52 -45.40 34.47
CA THR A 638 7.26 -45.09 35.70
C THR A 638 6.37 -45.11 36.95
N LEU A 639 5.11 -44.68 36.81
CA LEU A 639 4.13 -44.74 37.90
C LEU A 639 3.61 -46.16 38.13
N ASP A 640 3.47 -46.99 37.10
CA ASP A 640 3.09 -48.40 37.22
C ASP A 640 4.13 -49.19 38.03
N ASP A 641 5.40 -48.83 37.89
CA ASP A 641 6.54 -49.43 38.62
C ASP A 641 6.87 -48.71 39.97
N PHE A 642 5.93 -47.93 40.53
CA PHE A 642 6.18 -47.13 41.74
C PHE A 642 6.71 -47.91 42.93
N GLU A 643 6.23 -49.15 43.16
CA GLU A 643 6.68 -49.96 44.30
C GLU A 643 8.19 -50.26 44.26
N ALA A 644 8.82 -50.30 43.07
CA ALA A 644 10.25 -50.55 42.93
C ALA A 644 11.11 -49.39 43.45
N TRP A 645 10.61 -48.15 43.40
CA TRP A 645 11.36 -46.94 43.77
C TRP A 645 10.73 -46.14 44.92
N LYS A 646 9.62 -46.62 45.49
CA LYS A 646 8.91 -46.01 46.62
C LYS A 646 9.81 -45.75 47.84
N ASN A 647 10.67 -46.71 48.19
CA ASN A 647 11.58 -46.56 49.33
C ASN A 647 12.61 -45.45 49.09
N GLU A 648 13.03 -45.26 47.84
CA GLU A 648 13.97 -44.20 47.47
C GLU A 648 13.26 -42.84 47.44
N ALA A 649 12.02 -42.79 46.96
CA ALA A 649 11.18 -41.58 47.01
C ALA A 649 10.96 -41.09 48.45
N ALA A 650 10.77 -42.01 49.40
CA ALA A 650 10.61 -41.67 50.82
C ALA A 650 11.89 -41.10 51.45
N LYS A 651 13.07 -41.48 50.95
CA LYS A 651 14.38 -41.02 51.46
C LYS A 651 14.83 -39.71 50.81
N SER A 652 14.78 -39.66 49.49
CA SER A 652 15.40 -38.63 48.66
C SER A 652 14.40 -37.58 48.13
N GLY A 653 13.11 -37.77 48.41
CA GLY A 653 12.02 -36.90 47.97
C GLY A 653 11.33 -37.41 46.71
N PHE A 654 10.03 -37.16 46.57
CA PHE A 654 9.24 -37.74 45.48
C PHE A 654 9.63 -37.21 44.09
N VAL A 655 9.71 -35.89 43.90
CA VAL A 655 9.99 -35.30 42.57
C VAL A 655 11.43 -35.53 42.09
N PRO A 656 12.49 -35.42 42.92
CA PRO A 656 13.86 -35.71 42.49
C PRO A 656 14.01 -37.17 42.10
N THR A 657 13.49 -38.11 42.90
CA THR A 657 13.52 -39.53 42.57
C THR A 657 12.70 -39.84 41.32
N LEU A 658 11.51 -39.24 41.16
CA LEU A 658 10.73 -39.37 39.92
C LEU A 658 11.53 -38.90 38.70
N LYS A 659 12.22 -37.76 38.80
CA LYS A 659 13.06 -37.22 37.72
C LYS A 659 14.18 -38.18 37.32
N ASP A 660 14.83 -38.81 38.29
CA ASP A 660 15.93 -39.74 38.02
C ASP A 660 15.43 -41.08 37.48
N GLU A 661 14.30 -41.58 37.98
CA GLU A 661 13.64 -42.79 37.48
C GLU A 661 13.12 -42.62 36.05
N LEU A 662 12.63 -41.42 35.69
CA LEU A 662 12.25 -41.06 34.32
C LEU A 662 13.47 -41.05 33.38
N LYS A 663 14.59 -40.45 33.80
CA LYS A 663 15.85 -40.46 33.01
C LYS A 663 16.37 -41.88 32.81
N ARG A 664 16.33 -42.72 33.85
CA ARG A 664 16.81 -44.10 33.80
C ARG A 664 16.01 -44.97 32.82
N ARG A 665 14.70 -44.73 32.73
CA ARG A 665 13.78 -45.46 31.83
C ARG A 665 13.69 -44.85 30.43
N HIS A 666 14.33 -43.71 30.18
CA HIS A 666 14.33 -43.08 28.87
C HIS A 666 15.09 -43.94 27.86
N THR A 667 14.41 -44.37 26.80
CA THR A 667 15.01 -45.18 25.74
C THR A 667 15.69 -44.29 24.68
N PRO A 668 16.83 -44.73 24.10
CA PRO A 668 17.44 -44.04 22.96
C PRO A 668 16.49 -43.91 21.77
N ASP A 669 15.57 -44.86 21.63
CA ASP A 669 14.52 -44.88 20.62
C ASP A 669 13.31 -44.07 21.12
N HIS A 670 13.17 -42.84 20.61
CA HIS A 670 11.98 -42.00 20.82
C HIS A 670 11.70 -41.15 19.56
N CYS A 671 10.45 -40.73 19.41
CA CYS A 671 10.01 -39.84 18.34
C CYS A 671 9.30 -38.63 18.95
N ASN A 672 10.08 -37.59 19.26
CA ASN A 672 9.55 -36.32 19.71
C ASN A 672 9.14 -35.46 18.50
N ARG A 673 7.93 -34.91 18.54
CA ARG A 673 7.38 -34.05 17.48
C ARG A 673 7.13 -32.66 18.03
N LEU A 674 7.80 -31.67 17.46
CA LEU A 674 7.53 -30.26 17.73
C LEU A 674 6.64 -29.71 16.62
N ILE A 675 5.49 -29.12 16.99
CA ILE A 675 4.59 -28.46 16.05
C ILE A 675 4.73 -26.96 16.24
N ILE A 676 5.26 -26.26 15.24
CA ILE A 676 5.33 -24.80 15.21
C ILE A 676 4.32 -24.31 14.16
N PRO A 677 3.26 -23.59 14.56
CA PRO A 677 2.26 -23.10 13.62
C PRO A 677 2.80 -21.92 12.79
N GLY A 678 2.48 -21.92 11.49
CA GLY A 678 2.75 -20.81 10.57
C GLY A 678 4.01 -20.97 9.70
N PHE A 679 4.32 -19.90 8.97
CA PHE A 679 5.54 -19.70 8.21
C PHE A 679 6.14 -18.37 8.67
N GLY A 680 7.45 -18.28 8.91
CA GLY A 680 8.05 -17.02 9.35
C GLY A 680 9.46 -17.13 9.91
N PRO A 681 10.08 -15.99 10.23
CA PRO A 681 11.44 -15.92 10.78
C PRO A 681 11.56 -16.58 12.17
N ASP A 682 10.45 -16.73 12.89
CA ASP A 682 10.40 -17.39 14.21
C ASP A 682 10.64 -18.91 14.13
N ILE A 683 10.70 -19.50 12.92
CA ILE A 683 10.95 -20.92 12.70
C ILE A 683 12.46 -21.14 12.57
N PRO A 684 13.10 -21.77 13.57
CA PRO A 684 14.54 -22.05 13.51
C PRO A 684 14.89 -22.98 12.33
N ASP A 685 16.07 -22.75 11.76
CA ASP A 685 16.62 -23.61 10.70
C ASP A 685 17.03 -24.99 11.22
N ARG A 686 17.54 -25.03 12.46
CA ARG A 686 17.95 -26.25 13.14
C ARG A 686 17.31 -26.31 14.52
N VAL A 687 16.76 -27.46 14.86
CA VAL A 687 16.20 -27.73 16.18
C VAL A 687 16.85 -28.97 16.72
N GLU A 688 17.34 -28.91 17.95
CA GLU A 688 17.87 -30.08 18.65
C GLU A 688 16.79 -30.65 19.57
N CYS A 689 16.69 -31.98 19.61
CA CYS A 689 15.79 -32.69 20.49
C CYS A 689 16.18 -32.39 21.95
N PRO A 690 15.24 -31.94 22.80
CA PRO A 690 15.54 -31.60 24.19
C PRO A 690 15.91 -32.81 25.08
N ASP A 691 15.56 -34.02 24.65
CA ASP A 691 15.85 -35.25 25.40
C ASP A 691 17.21 -35.87 25.03
N CYS A 692 17.55 -35.97 23.72
CA CYS A 692 18.81 -36.59 23.27
C CYS A 692 19.83 -35.66 22.59
N GLY A 693 19.47 -34.40 22.32
CA GLY A 693 20.34 -33.43 21.65
C GLY A 693 20.59 -33.69 20.17
N ARG A 694 19.97 -34.71 19.57
CA ARG A 694 20.06 -34.95 18.11
C ARG A 694 19.27 -33.89 17.35
N GLU A 695 19.72 -33.55 16.15
CA GLU A 695 19.01 -32.65 15.26
C GLU A 695 17.67 -33.28 14.82
N MET A 696 16.58 -32.51 14.91
CA MET A 696 15.24 -32.92 14.53
C MET A 696 15.02 -32.71 13.04
N GLU A 697 14.33 -33.64 12.39
CA GLU A 697 13.93 -33.50 11.00
C GLU A 697 12.79 -32.47 10.85
N LYS A 698 12.90 -31.59 9.84
CA LYS A 698 11.92 -30.53 9.55
C LYS A 698 10.97 -30.98 8.44
N PHE A 699 9.68 -31.03 8.74
CA PHE A 699 8.62 -31.37 7.78
C PHE A 699 7.60 -30.24 7.67
N LEU A 700 7.02 -30.05 6.48
CA LEU A 700 5.84 -29.22 6.30
C LEU A 700 4.59 -30.07 6.51
N MET A 701 3.72 -29.65 7.43
CA MET A 701 2.43 -30.30 7.68
C MET A 701 1.29 -29.42 7.18
N ILE A 702 0.45 -29.97 6.29
CA ILE A 702 -0.83 -29.38 5.90
C ILE A 702 -1.92 -30.30 6.46
N ARG A 703 -2.82 -29.75 7.26
CA ARG A 703 -3.90 -30.50 7.91
C ARG A 703 -5.25 -29.86 7.58
N CYS A 704 -6.22 -30.67 7.16
CA CYS A 704 -7.62 -30.30 7.02
C CYS A 704 -8.39 -30.87 8.21
N CYS A 705 -9.01 -30.02 9.02
CA CYS A 705 -9.85 -30.42 10.14
C CYS A 705 -11.29 -30.04 9.82
N THR A 706 -12.22 -30.96 10.05
CA THR A 706 -13.66 -30.67 10.13
C THR A 706 -13.97 -30.43 11.61
N ASP A 707 -14.35 -29.20 11.96
CA ASP A 707 -14.65 -28.80 13.34
C ASP A 707 -15.71 -29.68 14.04
#